data_AF-F5VU50-F1
#
_entry.id   AF-F5VU50-F1
#
_cell.length_a   1.000
_cell.length_b   1.000
_cell.length_c   1.000
_cell.angle_alpha   90.00
_cell.angle_beta   90.00
_cell.angle_gamma   90.00
#
_symmetry.space_group_name_H-M   'P 1'
#
loop_
_entity.id
_entity.type
_entity.pdbx_description
1 polymer ?
#
loop_
_entity_poly.entity_id
_entity_poly.type
_entity_poly.pdbx_seq_one_letter_code
_entity_poly.pdbx_strand_id
1 'polypeptide(L)'
;MAKFNKNYSIGLDIGVSSVGYAVVTEDYRVPAFKFKVLGNTEKEKIKKNLIGSTTFVPAQSAQGTRVFRVNRRRIDRRNHRIAYLRDIFQKEIGKIDKNFYRRLDESFRVLGDKSEDIQIKQPFFGNKELETAYHKKYPTIYHLRKHLADADKNSPVADIREVYMALSHIFKYRGHFLTLGKIDPNNINMQNSWIDFIESCQDAFDLEISDESKTIAAIFKSSDNRQEKVKGILSYFQPELAKKDKSIFKQLLQLLFGLKTKFKECFELEEEPDLNFSKENYDENLENLLGTLEEDFPDVFAKLKILRDTILLSDMLTYTGATHARFSATMVERYEEHRKDLQRFKSFVKQNLSEQDYLDIFGRKTPNGFDVDKETKGYVGYISNKMVLTNKQKTIQQNFYDYISGKITGIEGAEYFLNKISDGTFLRKLRTTDNGTIPNQIHAYELEKIIERQGRDYPFLLENKDKLLSILTFKIPYYVGPLAKGNNSRFAWIKRTTSQDVLDNNDEDTKNGKIRPWNYHKLINMDETRDAFITNLIGNDIILLNEKVLPKRSLIYEEVMLQNELTRIKYKDKYGKIHFFDSELRQEIINNLFKTNSKRVSSAMLLAYLENFTNLQAVEIVSGIEKGKSLNSTLKTYNDLKTIFSEDLLDSEIYQKELEEIIKVITVFV
;
A
#
# COMPACT_ATOMS: atom_id res chain seq x y z
N MET A 1 -29.25 -58.01 -3.14
CA MET A 1 -27.80 -57.86 -2.92
C MET A 1 -27.45 -58.73 -1.72
N ALA A 2 -26.35 -59.49 -1.74
CA ALA A 2 -25.89 -60.15 -0.52
C ALA A 2 -25.58 -59.07 0.52
N LYS A 3 -26.22 -59.12 1.70
CA LYS A 3 -25.94 -58.18 2.78
C LYS A 3 -24.50 -58.41 3.24
N PHE A 4 -23.70 -57.34 3.31
CA PHE A 4 -22.37 -57.39 3.88
C PHE A 4 -22.52 -57.46 5.41
N ASN A 5 -22.45 -58.67 5.96
CA ASN A 5 -22.69 -58.94 7.39
C ASN A 5 -21.40 -59.03 8.22
N LYS A 6 -20.28 -58.49 7.73
CA LYS A 6 -19.01 -58.47 8.45
C LYS A 6 -18.79 -57.11 9.08
N ASN A 7 -18.25 -57.08 10.30
CA ASN A 7 -17.70 -55.86 10.89
C ASN A 7 -16.52 -55.37 10.04
N TYR A 8 -16.41 -54.05 9.90
CA TYR A 8 -15.36 -53.42 9.10
C TYR A 8 -14.99 -52.05 9.66
N SER A 9 -13.77 -51.63 9.35
CA SER A 9 -13.26 -50.28 9.58
C SER A 9 -13.02 -49.59 8.24
N ILE A 10 -13.04 -48.25 8.23
CA ILE A 10 -12.71 -47.42 7.06
C ILE A 10 -11.48 -46.59 7.39
N GLY A 11 -10.42 -46.74 6.60
CA GLY A 11 -9.30 -45.80 6.56
C GLY A 11 -9.55 -44.73 5.51
N LEU A 12 -9.31 -43.47 5.85
CA LEU A 12 -9.39 -42.33 4.95
C LEU A 12 -8.04 -41.60 4.92
N ASP A 13 -7.56 -41.31 3.71
CA ASP A 13 -6.38 -40.47 3.48
C ASP A 13 -6.82 -39.21 2.73
N ILE A 14 -6.99 -38.10 3.46
CA ILE A 14 -7.60 -36.87 2.96
C ILE A 14 -6.50 -35.89 2.55
N GLY A 15 -6.22 -35.83 1.25
CA GLY A 15 -5.29 -34.89 0.63
C GLY A 15 -5.98 -33.68 -0.01
N VAL A 16 -5.15 -32.76 -0.52
CA VAL A 16 -5.59 -31.48 -1.11
C VAL A 16 -6.34 -31.64 -2.45
N SER A 17 -6.09 -32.74 -3.16
CA SER A 17 -6.68 -33.06 -4.48
C SER A 17 -7.23 -34.47 -4.57
N SER A 18 -7.20 -35.23 -3.47
CA SER A 18 -7.68 -36.61 -3.47
C SER A 18 -8.09 -37.07 -2.09
N VAL A 19 -9.11 -37.92 -2.01
CA VAL A 19 -9.45 -38.69 -0.81
C VAL A 19 -9.29 -40.17 -1.13
N GLY A 20 -8.25 -40.79 -0.55
CA GLY A 20 -8.08 -42.23 -0.52
C GLY A 20 -9.02 -42.85 0.49
N TYR A 21 -9.56 -44.03 0.19
CA TYR A 21 -10.35 -44.82 1.12
C TYR A 21 -10.00 -46.30 1.01
N ALA A 22 -10.04 -47.00 2.13
CA ALA A 22 -9.95 -48.45 2.19
C ALA A 22 -10.89 -48.99 3.27
N VAL A 23 -11.69 -49.99 2.91
CA VAL A 23 -12.45 -50.79 3.88
C VAL A 23 -11.61 -51.99 4.27
N VAL A 24 -11.49 -52.24 5.58
CA VAL A 24 -10.71 -53.35 6.12
C VAL A 24 -11.58 -54.15 7.07
N THR A 25 -11.65 -55.46 6.88
CA THR A 25 -12.33 -56.39 7.81
C THR A 25 -11.41 -56.81 8.95
N GLU A 26 -11.93 -57.46 9.99
CA GLU A 26 -11.15 -57.85 11.20
C GLU A 26 -9.91 -58.71 10.91
N ASP A 27 -9.86 -59.40 9.76
CA ASP A 27 -8.70 -60.17 9.28
C ASP A 27 -7.64 -59.32 8.57
N TYR A 28 -7.74 -57.99 8.67
CA TYR A 28 -6.84 -56.99 8.06
C TYR A 28 -6.77 -57.08 6.52
N ARG A 29 -7.87 -57.51 5.89
CA ARG A 29 -7.97 -57.63 4.42
C ARG A 29 -8.97 -56.65 3.84
N VAL A 30 -8.70 -56.21 2.61
CA VAL A 30 -9.63 -55.39 1.83
C VAL A 30 -10.64 -56.32 1.13
N PRO A 31 -11.94 -56.25 1.45
CA PRO A 31 -12.94 -57.10 0.82
C PRO A 31 -13.20 -56.66 -0.62
N ALA A 32 -13.61 -57.62 -1.44
CA ALA A 32 -14.04 -57.39 -2.82
C ALA A 32 -15.53 -57.66 -2.98
N PHE A 33 -16.25 -56.74 -3.62
CA PHE A 33 -17.71 -56.79 -3.76
C PHE A 33 -18.15 -56.77 -5.22
N LYS A 34 -19.25 -57.45 -5.54
CA LYS A 34 -19.85 -57.45 -6.88
C LYS A 34 -20.90 -56.34 -6.98
N PHE A 35 -20.63 -55.32 -7.77
CA PHE A 35 -21.52 -54.20 -8.04
C PHE A 35 -22.34 -54.46 -9.32
N LYS A 36 -23.61 -54.04 -9.33
CA LYS A 36 -24.45 -54.06 -10.53
C LYS A 36 -23.94 -53.00 -11.51
N VAL A 37 -23.79 -53.38 -12.77
CA VAL A 37 -23.48 -52.44 -13.85
C VAL A 37 -24.80 -51.93 -14.43
N LEU A 38 -24.90 -50.62 -14.65
CA LEU A 38 -26.08 -49.97 -15.22
C LEU A 38 -25.78 -49.54 -16.66
N GLY A 39 -26.78 -49.61 -17.55
CA GLY A 39 -26.66 -49.24 -18.97
C GLY A 39 -26.76 -50.44 -19.93
N ASN A 40 -26.65 -50.18 -21.23
CA ASN A 40 -26.76 -51.19 -22.29
C ASN A 40 -25.40 -51.88 -22.51
N THR A 41 -25.02 -52.77 -21.59
CA THR A 41 -23.77 -53.54 -21.69
C THR A 41 -24.03 -55.02 -21.47
N GLU A 42 -23.23 -55.88 -22.10
CA GLU A 42 -23.33 -57.34 -21.94
C GLU A 42 -23.00 -57.84 -20.52
N LYS A 43 -22.31 -57.02 -19.70
CA LYS A 43 -21.94 -57.37 -18.33
C LYS A 43 -22.94 -56.80 -17.33
N GLU A 44 -23.66 -57.66 -16.63
CA GLU A 44 -24.62 -57.23 -15.60
C GLU A 44 -23.96 -56.84 -14.25
N LYS A 45 -22.78 -57.39 -13.94
CA LYS A 45 -22.09 -57.21 -12.64
C LYS A 45 -20.56 -57.14 -12.81
N ILE A 46 -19.90 -56.36 -11.95
CA ILE A 46 -18.44 -56.23 -11.89
C ILE A 46 -17.91 -56.37 -10.46
N LYS A 47 -16.79 -57.06 -10.28
CA LYS A 47 -16.13 -57.19 -8.97
C LYS A 47 -15.16 -56.02 -8.78
N LYS A 48 -15.25 -55.31 -7.65
CA LYS A 48 -14.31 -54.25 -7.27
C LYS A 48 -13.86 -54.43 -5.83
N ASN A 49 -12.60 -54.13 -5.54
CA ASN A 49 -12.11 -54.04 -4.16
C ASN A 49 -12.66 -52.77 -3.52
N LEU A 50 -12.94 -52.81 -2.21
CA LEU A 50 -13.38 -51.64 -1.45
C LEU A 50 -12.17 -50.76 -1.04
N ILE A 51 -11.30 -50.48 -1.99
CA ILE A 51 -10.18 -49.56 -1.88
C ILE A 51 -10.13 -48.71 -3.15
N GLY A 52 -9.87 -47.42 -2.98
CA GLY A 52 -9.72 -46.52 -4.11
C GLY A 52 -9.38 -45.11 -3.67
N SER A 53 -9.32 -44.20 -4.63
CA SER A 53 -9.18 -42.78 -4.38
C SER A 53 -10.15 -42.00 -5.26
N THR A 54 -10.71 -40.94 -4.69
CA THR A 54 -11.48 -39.94 -5.43
C THR A 54 -10.57 -38.74 -5.64
N THR A 55 -10.27 -38.39 -6.89
CA THR A 55 -9.48 -37.20 -7.23
C THR A 55 -10.39 -36.03 -7.60
N PHE A 56 -9.97 -34.81 -7.29
CA PHE A 56 -10.70 -33.58 -7.61
C PHE A 56 -9.72 -32.42 -7.83
N VAL A 57 -10.20 -31.35 -8.47
CA VAL A 57 -9.42 -30.13 -8.64
C VAL A 57 -9.32 -29.42 -7.28
N PRO A 58 -8.11 -29.08 -6.79
CA PRO A 58 -7.94 -28.34 -5.55
C PRO A 58 -8.82 -27.11 -5.45
N ALA A 59 -9.37 -26.86 -4.26
CA ALA A 59 -10.10 -25.64 -3.99
C ALA A 59 -9.18 -24.43 -4.16
N GLN A 60 -9.64 -23.44 -4.93
CA GLN A 60 -8.93 -22.17 -5.06
C GLN A 60 -9.31 -21.24 -3.92
N SER A 61 -8.33 -20.51 -3.37
CA SER A 61 -8.59 -19.52 -2.34
C SER A 61 -9.47 -18.38 -2.87
N ALA A 62 -10.21 -17.72 -1.99
CA ALA A 62 -11.04 -16.58 -2.37
C ALA A 62 -10.25 -15.30 -2.75
N GLN A 63 -8.90 -15.34 -2.66
CA GLN A 63 -8.02 -14.19 -2.92
C GLN A 63 -8.20 -13.63 -4.33
N GLY A 64 -8.22 -14.48 -5.37
CA GLY A 64 -8.44 -14.05 -6.75
C GLY A 64 -9.79 -13.34 -6.93
N THR A 65 -10.85 -13.88 -6.33
CA THR A 65 -12.19 -13.26 -6.34
C THR A 65 -12.21 -11.91 -5.62
N ARG A 66 -11.46 -11.78 -4.51
CA ARG A 66 -11.29 -10.49 -3.80
C ARG A 66 -10.65 -9.45 -4.70
N VAL A 67 -9.58 -9.79 -5.43
CA VAL A 67 -8.90 -8.88 -6.37
C VAL A 67 -9.85 -8.36 -7.45
N PHE A 68 -10.63 -9.24 -8.09
CA PHE A 68 -11.62 -8.81 -9.09
C PHE A 68 -12.67 -7.86 -8.52
N ARG A 69 -13.18 -8.14 -7.32
CA ARG A 69 -14.18 -7.30 -6.64
C ARG A 69 -13.63 -5.91 -6.30
N VAL A 70 -12.40 -5.84 -5.79
CA VAL A 70 -11.71 -4.59 -5.46
C VAL A 70 -11.47 -3.77 -6.73
N ASN A 71 -10.98 -4.41 -7.80
CA ASN A 71 -10.72 -3.76 -9.08
C ASN A 71 -11.99 -3.18 -9.71
N ARG A 72 -13.11 -3.93 -9.69
CA ARG A 72 -14.41 -3.44 -10.16
C ARG A 72 -14.82 -2.17 -9.39
N ARG A 73 -14.83 -2.24 -8.05
CA ARG A 73 -15.16 -1.07 -7.19
C ARG A 73 -14.24 0.12 -7.46
N ARG A 74 -12.94 -0.11 -7.67
CA ARG A 74 -11.96 0.95 -7.99
C ARG A 74 -12.29 1.62 -9.33
N ILE A 75 -12.61 0.83 -10.36
CA ILE A 75 -12.99 1.34 -11.68
C ILE A 75 -14.30 2.14 -11.59
N ASP A 76 -15.32 1.61 -10.92
CA ASP A 76 -16.61 2.27 -10.75
C ASP A 76 -16.45 3.62 -10.03
N ARG A 77 -15.70 3.65 -8.91
CA ARG A 77 -15.41 4.90 -8.18
C ARG A 77 -14.60 5.89 -9.01
N ARG A 78 -13.68 5.42 -9.86
CA ARG A 78 -12.95 6.29 -10.79
C ARG A 78 -13.91 6.92 -11.80
N ASN A 79 -14.84 6.13 -12.34
CA ASN A 79 -15.85 6.63 -13.27
C ASN A 79 -16.80 7.62 -12.57
N HIS A 80 -17.19 7.37 -11.31
CA HIS A 80 -17.99 8.33 -10.53
C HIS A 80 -17.29 9.68 -10.35
N ARG A 81 -15.97 9.72 -10.09
CA ARG A 81 -15.24 10.99 -10.02
C ARG A 81 -15.34 11.79 -11.32
N ILE A 82 -15.23 11.12 -12.46
CA ILE A 82 -15.39 11.77 -13.76
C ILE A 82 -16.85 12.20 -13.98
N ALA A 83 -17.83 11.40 -13.56
CA ALA A 83 -19.24 11.78 -13.63
C ALA A 83 -19.52 13.04 -12.79
N TYR A 84 -19.01 13.12 -11.56
CA TYR A 84 -19.17 14.31 -10.72
C TYR A 84 -18.53 15.55 -11.35
N LEU A 85 -17.34 15.40 -11.96
CA LEU A 85 -16.73 16.49 -12.72
C LEU A 85 -17.61 16.92 -13.90
N ARG A 86 -18.18 15.97 -14.64
CA ARG A 86 -19.09 16.26 -15.76
C ARG A 86 -20.32 17.03 -15.28
N ASP A 87 -20.95 16.59 -14.18
CA ASP A 87 -22.12 17.26 -13.61
C ASP A 87 -21.81 18.74 -13.29
N ILE A 88 -20.64 19.01 -12.68
CA ILE A 88 -20.21 20.38 -12.34
C ILE A 88 -19.96 21.23 -13.60
N PHE A 89 -19.35 20.67 -14.65
CA PHE A 89 -19.00 21.40 -15.88
C PHE A 89 -20.12 21.46 -16.92
N GLN A 90 -21.18 20.65 -16.77
CA GLN A 90 -22.16 20.38 -17.82
C GLN A 90 -22.80 21.66 -18.38
N LYS A 91 -23.20 22.57 -17.49
CA LYS A 91 -23.87 23.82 -17.85
C LYS A 91 -22.96 24.73 -18.66
N GLU A 92 -21.70 24.88 -18.26
CA GLU A 92 -20.76 25.79 -18.90
C GLU A 92 -20.23 25.25 -20.23
N ILE A 93 -19.89 23.96 -20.31
CA ILE A 93 -19.51 23.35 -21.58
C ILE A 93 -20.70 23.33 -22.56
N GLY A 94 -21.92 23.05 -22.08
CA GLY A 94 -23.11 22.99 -22.94
C GLY A 94 -23.47 24.30 -23.63
N LYS A 95 -23.03 25.46 -23.11
CA LYS A 95 -23.19 26.77 -23.77
C LYS A 95 -22.37 26.89 -25.06
N ILE A 96 -21.20 26.24 -25.10
CA ILE A 96 -20.25 26.31 -26.22
C ILE A 96 -20.37 25.07 -27.11
N ASP A 97 -20.55 23.89 -26.52
CA ASP A 97 -20.45 22.62 -27.20
C ASP A 97 -21.32 21.52 -26.55
N LYS A 98 -22.57 21.43 -27.02
CA LYS A 98 -23.57 20.46 -26.53
C LYS A 98 -23.16 19.00 -26.75
N ASN A 99 -22.32 18.71 -27.75
CA ASN A 99 -21.93 17.35 -28.14
C ASN A 99 -20.57 16.92 -27.58
N PHE A 100 -19.89 17.76 -26.79
CA PHE A 100 -18.57 17.48 -26.24
C PHE A 100 -18.49 16.16 -25.48
N TYR A 101 -19.36 15.93 -24.49
CA TYR A 101 -19.31 14.70 -23.69
C TYR A 101 -19.67 13.45 -24.50
N ARG A 102 -20.63 13.56 -25.44
CA ARG A 102 -21.00 12.44 -26.32
C ARG A 102 -19.84 12.05 -27.24
N ARG A 103 -19.09 13.03 -27.77
CA ARG A 103 -17.86 12.76 -28.52
C ARG A 103 -16.80 12.04 -27.70
N LEU A 104 -16.65 12.39 -26.43
CA LEU A 104 -15.73 11.69 -25.52
C LEU A 104 -16.19 10.25 -25.26
N ASP A 105 -17.49 10.03 -25.06
CA ASP A 105 -18.08 8.71 -24.77
C ASP A 105 -17.97 7.76 -25.98
N GLU A 106 -18.11 8.28 -27.19
CA GLU A 106 -17.98 7.50 -28.44
C GLU A 106 -16.56 7.52 -29.04
N SER A 107 -15.56 8.04 -28.31
CA SER A 107 -14.19 8.15 -28.82
C SER A 107 -13.52 6.81 -29.14
N PHE A 108 -13.99 5.72 -28.53
CA PHE A 108 -13.50 4.35 -28.79
C PHE A 108 -14.11 3.71 -30.04
N ARG A 109 -15.20 4.27 -30.59
CA ARG A 109 -15.90 3.73 -31.76
C ARG A 109 -15.24 4.16 -33.06
N VAL A 110 -15.29 3.27 -34.07
CA VAL A 110 -14.95 3.63 -35.45
C VAL A 110 -15.99 4.59 -36.01
N LEU A 111 -15.63 5.37 -37.05
CA LEU A 111 -16.46 6.47 -37.56
C LEU A 111 -17.88 6.03 -37.95
N GLY A 112 -18.03 4.84 -38.55
CA GLY A 112 -19.33 4.31 -38.96
C GLY A 112 -20.24 3.88 -37.81
N ASP A 113 -19.70 3.62 -36.62
CA ASP A 113 -20.46 3.17 -35.44
C ASP A 113 -20.80 4.34 -34.49
N LYS A 114 -20.36 5.56 -34.83
CA LYS A 114 -20.71 6.76 -34.07
C LYS A 114 -22.16 7.17 -34.37
N SER A 115 -22.77 7.87 -33.42
CA SER A 115 -24.09 8.48 -33.61
C SER A 115 -24.09 9.35 -34.88
N GLU A 116 -25.20 9.38 -35.62
CA GLU A 116 -25.32 10.10 -36.90
C GLU A 116 -24.95 11.58 -36.78
N ASP A 117 -25.33 12.21 -35.67
CA ASP A 117 -25.03 13.61 -35.37
C ASP A 117 -23.59 13.85 -34.85
N ILE A 118 -22.78 12.79 -34.76
CA ILE A 118 -21.41 12.78 -34.22
C ILE A 118 -20.47 11.94 -35.11
N GLN A 119 -20.72 11.90 -36.41
CA GLN A 119 -19.82 11.27 -37.39
C GLN A 119 -18.55 12.10 -37.64
N ILE A 120 -17.82 12.43 -36.58
CA ILE A 120 -16.59 13.22 -36.58
C ILE A 120 -15.50 12.43 -35.84
N LYS A 121 -14.29 12.45 -36.39
CA LYS A 121 -13.14 11.74 -35.80
C LYS A 121 -12.58 12.44 -34.55
N GLN A 122 -12.69 13.76 -34.50
CA GLN A 122 -12.12 14.66 -33.49
C GLN A 122 -12.94 14.72 -32.18
N PRO A 123 -12.53 14.05 -31.10
CA PRO A 123 -13.28 14.02 -29.85
C PRO A 123 -13.36 15.37 -29.13
N PHE A 124 -12.28 16.17 -29.11
CA PHE A 124 -12.18 17.30 -28.18
C PHE A 124 -12.96 18.51 -28.69
N PHE A 125 -12.73 18.90 -29.94
CA PHE A 125 -13.30 20.14 -30.48
C PHE A 125 -14.35 19.90 -31.57
N GLY A 126 -14.49 18.65 -32.05
CA GLY A 126 -15.34 18.36 -33.22
C GLY A 126 -14.83 18.99 -34.52
N ASN A 127 -13.60 19.53 -34.52
CA ASN A 127 -13.01 20.23 -35.64
C ASN A 127 -11.53 19.84 -35.78
N LYS A 128 -11.11 19.45 -36.99
CA LYS A 128 -9.77 18.98 -37.29
C LYS A 128 -8.68 20.03 -37.10
N GLU A 129 -8.94 21.27 -37.49
CA GLU A 129 -7.97 22.38 -37.40
C GLU A 129 -7.72 22.76 -35.94
N LEU A 130 -8.80 22.94 -35.16
CA LEU A 130 -8.71 23.23 -33.73
C LEU A 130 -7.98 22.12 -32.97
N GLU A 131 -8.27 20.86 -33.27
CA GLU A 131 -7.63 19.74 -32.58
C GLU A 131 -6.16 19.57 -32.99
N THR A 132 -5.82 19.86 -34.26
CA THR A 132 -4.43 19.90 -34.72
C THR A 132 -3.65 21.03 -34.04
N ALA A 133 -4.26 22.21 -33.92
CA ALA A 133 -3.66 23.36 -33.21
C ALA A 133 -3.48 23.05 -31.72
N TYR A 134 -4.48 22.43 -31.07
CA TYR A 134 -4.41 21.97 -29.69
C TYR A 134 -3.24 21.00 -29.46
N HIS A 135 -3.10 19.96 -30.30
CA HIS A 135 -2.00 19.01 -30.17
C HIS A 135 -0.62 19.61 -30.47
N LYS A 136 -0.55 20.62 -31.33
CA LYS A 136 0.69 21.37 -31.59
C LYS A 136 1.06 22.25 -30.39
N LYS A 137 0.07 22.92 -29.77
CA LYS A 137 0.25 23.77 -28.59
C LYS A 137 0.56 22.95 -27.34
N TYR A 138 -0.10 21.80 -27.18
CA TYR A 138 0.04 20.89 -26.05
C TYR A 138 0.31 19.46 -26.52
N PRO A 139 1.58 19.11 -26.78
CA PRO A 139 1.95 17.75 -27.20
C PRO A 139 1.56 16.67 -26.18
N THR A 140 1.45 17.04 -24.91
CA THR A 140 1.04 16.15 -23.82
C THR A 140 0.09 16.87 -22.87
N ILE A 141 -0.72 16.09 -22.13
CA ILE A 141 -1.62 16.64 -21.10
C ILE A 141 -0.91 17.44 -20.01
N TYR A 142 0.39 17.18 -19.79
CA TYR A 142 1.20 17.89 -18.81
C TYR A 142 1.58 19.31 -19.29
N HIS A 143 1.72 19.52 -20.60
CA HIS A 143 1.87 20.86 -21.15
C HIS A 143 0.62 21.70 -20.85
N LEU A 144 -0.57 21.11 -21.04
CA LEU A 144 -1.83 21.77 -20.74
C LEU A 144 -1.97 22.08 -19.25
N ARG A 145 -1.75 21.09 -18.37
CA ARG A 145 -1.80 21.30 -16.90
C ARG A 145 -0.86 22.40 -16.44
N LYS A 146 0.39 22.38 -16.91
CA LYS A 146 1.38 23.41 -16.59
C LYS A 146 0.90 24.79 -17.05
N HIS A 147 0.44 24.90 -18.30
CA HIS A 147 -0.05 26.16 -18.84
C HIS A 147 -1.22 26.73 -18.03
N LEU A 148 -2.21 25.91 -17.69
CA LEU A 148 -3.38 26.35 -16.93
C LEU A 148 -3.05 26.77 -15.48
N ALA A 149 -2.09 26.09 -14.85
CA ALA A 149 -1.65 26.39 -13.48
C ALA A 149 -0.77 27.64 -13.40
N ASP A 150 0.07 27.87 -14.42
CA ASP A 150 0.97 29.02 -14.51
C ASP A 150 0.30 30.27 -15.10
N ALA A 151 -0.93 30.15 -15.64
CA ALA A 151 -1.66 31.25 -16.25
C ALA A 151 -1.82 32.45 -15.31
N ASP A 152 -1.61 33.64 -15.87
CA ASP A 152 -1.74 34.92 -15.18
C ASP A 152 -2.81 35.81 -15.83
N LYS A 153 -2.94 37.06 -15.37
CA LYS A 153 -3.96 38.00 -15.88
C LYS A 153 -3.75 38.40 -17.35
N ASN A 154 -2.53 38.24 -17.87
CA ASN A 154 -2.18 38.61 -19.25
C ASN A 154 -2.28 37.42 -20.21
N SER A 155 -2.49 36.22 -19.68
CA SER A 155 -2.63 35.00 -20.45
C SER A 155 -3.98 34.98 -21.18
N PRO A 156 -4.05 34.48 -22.43
CA PRO A 156 -5.32 34.27 -23.10
C PRO A 156 -6.23 33.33 -22.31
N VAL A 157 -7.51 33.66 -22.24
CA VAL A 157 -8.53 32.80 -21.61
C VAL A 157 -8.50 31.43 -22.27
N ALA A 158 -8.31 30.38 -21.47
CA ALA A 158 -8.27 29.01 -21.97
C ALA A 158 -9.68 28.53 -22.33
N ASP A 159 -9.81 27.63 -23.31
CA ASP A 159 -11.11 27.03 -23.62
C ASP A 159 -11.57 26.15 -22.45
N ILE A 160 -12.83 26.28 -22.03
CA ILE A 160 -13.38 25.52 -20.91
C ILE A 160 -13.25 23.99 -21.07
N ARG A 161 -13.23 23.49 -22.32
CA ARG A 161 -13.00 22.08 -22.64
C ARG A 161 -11.57 21.67 -22.30
N GLU A 162 -10.59 22.55 -22.48
CA GLU A 162 -9.20 22.33 -22.06
C GLU A 162 -9.09 22.23 -20.54
N VAL A 163 -9.74 23.14 -19.81
CA VAL A 163 -9.81 23.09 -18.34
C VAL A 163 -10.40 21.75 -17.88
N TYR A 164 -11.52 21.34 -18.47
CA TYR A 164 -12.14 20.04 -18.16
C TYR A 164 -11.20 18.85 -18.45
N MET A 165 -10.48 18.86 -19.58
CA MET A 165 -9.55 17.78 -19.93
C MET A 165 -8.40 17.67 -18.91
N ALA A 166 -7.85 18.80 -18.46
CA ALA A 166 -6.80 18.83 -17.44
C ALA A 166 -7.30 18.29 -16.10
N LEU A 167 -8.47 18.75 -15.63
CA LEU A 167 -9.03 18.28 -14.37
C LEU A 167 -9.44 16.80 -14.46
N SER A 168 -10.06 16.38 -15.56
CA SER A 168 -10.43 14.98 -15.81
C SER A 168 -9.22 14.06 -15.75
N HIS A 169 -8.06 14.50 -16.25
CA HIS A 169 -6.82 13.74 -16.15
C HIS A 169 -6.37 13.57 -14.69
N ILE A 170 -6.38 14.66 -13.90
CA ILE A 170 -6.01 14.65 -12.47
C ILE A 170 -6.93 13.71 -11.68
N PHE A 171 -8.25 13.78 -11.86
CA PHE A 171 -9.19 12.91 -11.15
C PHE A 171 -9.08 11.42 -11.53
N LYS A 172 -8.72 11.14 -12.80
CA LYS A 172 -8.53 9.78 -13.30
C LYS A 172 -7.26 9.13 -12.74
N TYR A 173 -6.18 9.91 -12.64
CA TYR A 173 -4.85 9.49 -12.17
C TYR A 173 -4.45 10.25 -10.91
N ARG A 174 -5.28 10.16 -9.87
CA ARG A 174 -5.20 11.00 -8.67
C ARG A 174 -4.05 10.71 -7.69
N GLY A 175 -3.12 9.79 -8.00
CA GLY A 175 -2.07 9.38 -7.06
C GLY A 175 -2.53 8.49 -5.89
N HIS A 176 -1.60 8.12 -5.01
CA HIS A 176 -1.83 7.30 -3.81
C HIS A 176 -2.03 8.13 -2.54
N PHE A 177 -2.51 7.48 -1.47
CA PHE A 177 -2.83 8.09 -0.17
C PHE A 177 -2.03 7.43 0.95
N LEU A 178 -0.73 7.19 0.71
CA LEU A 178 0.15 6.52 1.69
C LEU A 178 0.92 7.53 2.52
N THR A 179 1.34 8.64 1.90
CA THR A 179 2.04 9.71 2.59
C THR A 179 1.06 10.51 3.46
N LEU A 180 1.36 10.58 4.75
CA LEU A 180 0.60 11.34 5.74
C LEU A 180 1.12 12.79 5.75
N GLY A 181 0.23 13.77 5.92
CA GLY A 181 0.58 15.19 5.97
C GLY A 181 0.45 15.97 4.66
N LYS A 182 0.70 17.29 4.74
CA LYS A 182 0.71 18.22 3.61
C LYS A 182 2.08 18.17 2.94
N ILE A 183 2.09 18.04 1.61
CA ILE A 183 3.31 18.10 0.80
C ILE A 183 3.26 19.40 0.01
N ASP A 184 4.29 20.23 0.13
CA ASP A 184 4.53 21.31 -0.83
C ASP A 184 5.40 20.78 -1.98
N PRO A 185 4.84 20.60 -3.19
CA PRO A 185 5.61 20.13 -4.34
C PRO A 185 6.79 21.06 -4.67
N ASN A 186 6.71 22.35 -4.33
CA ASN A 186 7.73 23.33 -4.65
C ASN A 186 8.86 23.36 -3.63
N ASN A 187 8.65 22.83 -2.43
CA ASN A 187 9.64 22.82 -1.36
C ASN A 187 9.75 21.43 -0.71
N ILE A 188 10.35 20.47 -1.44
CA ILE A 188 10.66 19.15 -0.89
C ILE A 188 11.91 19.27 -0.02
N ASN A 189 11.72 19.30 1.31
CA ASN A 189 12.82 19.42 2.25
C ASN A 189 13.37 18.04 2.65
N MET A 190 14.21 17.48 1.77
CA MET A 190 14.93 16.23 2.01
C MET A 190 15.90 16.31 3.19
N GLN A 191 16.47 17.49 3.42
CA GLN A 191 17.42 17.73 4.49
C GLN A 191 16.76 17.58 5.86
N ASN A 192 15.58 18.17 6.06
CA ASN A 192 14.85 18.03 7.32
C ASN A 192 14.37 16.60 7.53
N SER A 193 13.83 15.92 6.50
CA SER A 193 13.45 14.51 6.66
C SER A 193 14.63 13.60 6.99
N TRP A 194 15.84 13.95 6.54
CA TRP A 194 17.06 13.26 6.93
C TRP A 194 17.41 13.51 8.39
N ILE A 195 17.40 14.78 8.81
CA ILE A 195 17.66 15.19 10.20
C ILE A 195 16.69 14.50 11.16
N ASP A 196 15.38 14.57 10.89
CA ASP A 196 14.35 13.92 11.72
C ASP A 196 14.59 12.40 11.86
N PHE A 197 15.07 11.75 10.79
CA PHE A 197 15.36 10.31 10.81
C PHE A 197 16.61 10.00 11.66
N ILE A 198 17.71 10.73 11.48
CA ILE A 198 18.92 10.46 12.26
C ILE A 198 18.75 10.83 13.73
N GLU A 199 18.00 11.89 14.05
CA GLU A 199 17.66 12.27 15.42
C GLU A 199 16.81 11.17 16.08
N SER A 200 15.83 10.59 15.37
CA SER A 200 15.10 9.42 15.89
C SER A 200 16.00 8.19 16.11
N CYS A 201 17.05 8.01 15.29
CA CYS A 201 18.04 6.96 15.50
C CYS A 201 18.94 7.25 16.71
N GLN A 202 19.30 8.51 16.94
CA GLN A 202 20.06 8.94 18.11
C GLN A 202 19.28 8.65 19.38
N ASP A 203 17.99 8.96 19.41
CA ASP A 203 17.12 8.69 20.56
C ASP A 203 16.92 7.18 20.82
N ALA A 204 16.86 6.36 19.76
CA ALA A 204 16.58 4.94 19.88
C ALA A 204 17.79 4.07 20.24
N PHE A 205 18.99 4.37 19.70
CA PHE A 205 20.18 3.52 19.88
C PHE A 205 21.51 4.29 19.94
N ASP A 206 21.49 5.55 20.42
CA ASP A 206 22.67 6.39 20.66
C ASP A 206 23.55 6.59 19.41
N LEU A 207 22.94 6.81 18.24
CA LEU A 207 23.65 7.17 17.02
C LEU A 207 24.44 8.49 17.21
N GLU A 208 25.76 8.46 16.98
CA GLU A 208 26.59 9.67 16.99
C GLU A 208 26.31 10.56 15.77
N ILE A 209 25.84 11.79 16.00
CA ILE A 209 25.53 12.77 14.95
C ILE A 209 26.52 13.94 15.03
N SER A 210 27.14 14.27 13.89
CA SER A 210 27.92 15.51 13.68
C SER A 210 27.20 16.48 12.73
N ASP A 211 27.64 17.75 12.68
CA ASP A 211 27.09 18.74 11.74
C ASP A 211 27.32 18.35 10.27
N GLU A 212 28.43 17.68 9.95
CA GLU A 212 28.69 17.14 8.62
C GLU A 212 27.73 16.01 8.28
N SER A 213 27.43 15.13 9.24
CA SER A 213 26.49 14.01 9.05
C SER A 213 25.05 14.48 8.83
N LYS A 214 24.69 15.66 9.38
CA LYS A 214 23.41 16.31 9.07
C LYS A 214 23.37 16.72 7.61
N THR A 215 24.46 17.20 7.01
CA THR A 215 24.46 17.89 5.70
C THR A 215 24.79 16.97 4.51
N ILE A 216 24.10 15.84 4.38
CA ILE A 216 24.40 14.83 3.34
C ILE A 216 23.34 14.66 2.25
N ALA A 217 22.33 15.55 2.19
CA ALA A 217 21.21 15.39 1.24
C ALA A 217 21.62 15.36 -0.24
N ALA A 218 22.82 15.87 -0.57
CA ALA A 218 23.38 15.79 -1.93
C ALA A 218 23.65 14.33 -2.36
N ILE A 219 23.99 13.43 -1.44
CA ILE A 219 24.27 12.01 -1.73
C ILE A 219 23.01 11.30 -2.23
N PHE A 220 21.83 11.65 -1.71
CA PHE A 220 20.58 11.10 -2.22
C PHE A 220 20.33 11.46 -3.69
N LYS A 221 20.78 12.65 -4.11
CA LYS A 221 20.62 13.16 -5.49
C LYS A 221 21.75 12.76 -6.44
N SER A 222 22.81 12.10 -5.96
CA SER A 222 23.90 11.67 -6.83
C SER A 222 23.44 10.59 -7.82
N SER A 223 24.16 10.44 -8.93
CA SER A 223 23.95 9.36 -9.91
C SER A 223 24.53 8.02 -9.44
N ASP A 224 25.04 7.94 -8.21
CA ASP A 224 25.64 6.72 -7.68
C ASP A 224 24.60 5.61 -7.56
N ASN A 225 25.04 4.37 -7.76
CA ASN A 225 24.17 3.23 -7.53
C ASN A 225 23.78 3.14 -6.05
N ARG A 226 22.70 2.41 -5.78
CA ARG A 226 22.10 2.32 -4.43
C ARG A 226 23.09 1.83 -3.36
N GLN A 227 24.02 0.94 -3.70
CA GLN A 227 25.01 0.43 -2.76
C GLN A 227 26.09 1.48 -2.46
N GLU A 228 26.55 2.22 -3.47
CA GLU A 228 27.51 3.31 -3.29
C GLU A 228 26.91 4.47 -2.49
N LYS A 229 25.61 4.78 -2.65
CA LYS A 229 24.92 5.74 -1.78
C LYS A 229 24.93 5.33 -0.30
N VAL A 230 24.69 4.05 -0.01
CA VAL A 230 24.78 3.53 1.37
C VAL A 230 26.20 3.69 1.93
N LYS A 231 27.24 3.36 1.15
CA LYS A 231 28.63 3.54 1.57
C LYS A 231 28.99 5.00 1.80
N GLY A 232 28.57 5.88 0.90
CA GLY A 232 28.82 7.33 0.99
C GLY A 232 28.12 7.97 2.18
N ILE A 233 26.93 7.50 2.58
CA ILE A 233 26.27 7.95 3.81
C ILE A 233 27.01 7.40 5.04
N LEU A 234 27.34 6.11 5.06
CA LEU A 234 28.00 5.45 6.19
C LEU A 234 29.41 6.00 6.49
N SER A 235 30.12 6.59 5.52
CA SER A 235 31.42 7.20 5.79
C SER A 235 31.36 8.38 6.77
N TYR A 236 30.18 8.96 6.99
CA TYR A 236 29.96 10.00 8.01
C TYR A 236 29.65 9.42 9.40
N PHE A 237 29.47 8.10 9.51
CA PHE A 237 29.15 7.40 10.75
C PHE A 237 30.19 6.29 11.01
N GLN A 238 31.41 6.70 11.36
CA GLN A 238 32.55 5.78 11.57
C GLN A 238 32.29 4.65 12.58
N PRO A 239 31.61 4.88 13.73
CA PRO A 239 31.26 3.81 14.66
C PRO A 239 30.36 2.74 14.02
N GLU A 240 29.38 3.16 13.21
CA GLU A 240 28.47 2.26 12.51
C GLU A 240 29.17 1.49 11.38
N LEU A 241 30.12 2.12 10.70
CA LEU A 241 30.96 1.45 9.69
C LEU A 241 31.75 0.28 10.30
N ALA A 242 32.29 0.46 11.51
CA ALA A 242 33.05 -0.57 12.22
C ALA A 242 32.18 -1.78 12.62
N LYS A 243 30.89 -1.57 12.90
CA LYS A 243 29.92 -2.63 13.24
C LYS A 243 29.55 -3.53 12.04
N LYS A 244 29.94 -3.20 10.81
CA LYS A 244 29.70 -3.98 9.58
C LYS A 244 28.23 -4.40 9.45
N ASP A 245 27.94 -5.70 9.29
CA ASP A 245 26.58 -6.20 9.09
C ASP A 245 25.72 -6.17 10.36
N LYS A 246 26.34 -5.98 11.55
CA LYS A 246 25.63 -5.80 12.81
C LYS A 246 25.12 -4.37 13.05
N SER A 247 25.49 -3.40 12.20
CA SER A 247 24.99 -2.02 12.31
C SER A 247 23.51 -1.95 11.94
N ILE A 248 22.65 -1.63 12.93
CA ILE A 248 21.21 -1.37 12.69
C ILE A 248 21.05 -0.22 11.69
N PHE A 249 21.82 0.85 11.85
CA PHE A 249 21.78 2.01 10.95
C PHE A 249 22.09 1.63 9.49
N LYS A 250 23.11 0.80 9.26
CA LYS A 250 23.40 0.26 7.91
C LYS A 250 22.21 -0.52 7.35
N GLN A 251 21.56 -1.36 8.15
CA GLN A 251 20.39 -2.12 7.70
C GLN A 251 19.19 -1.21 7.38
N LEU A 252 18.96 -0.15 8.16
CA LEU A 252 17.95 0.87 7.88
C LEU A 252 18.24 1.60 6.56
N LEU A 253 19.50 1.95 6.28
CA LEU A 253 19.90 2.52 4.98
C LEU A 253 19.73 1.52 3.83
N GLN A 254 20.03 0.23 4.04
CA GLN A 254 19.76 -0.79 3.03
C GLN A 254 18.27 -0.91 2.73
N LEU A 255 17.41 -0.89 3.76
CA LEU A 255 15.96 -0.91 3.63
C LEU A 255 15.45 0.34 2.88
N LEU A 256 15.99 1.53 3.18
CA LEU A 256 15.68 2.80 2.51
C LEU A 256 15.77 2.66 0.99
N PHE A 257 16.90 2.12 0.51
CA PHE A 257 17.17 1.92 -0.91
C PHE A 257 16.62 0.61 -1.48
N GLY A 258 15.85 -0.16 -0.69
CA GLY A 258 15.25 -1.42 -1.10
C GLY A 258 16.27 -2.51 -1.44
N LEU A 259 17.43 -2.49 -0.77
CA LEU A 259 18.45 -3.53 -0.82
C LEU A 259 18.09 -4.64 0.17
N LYS A 260 18.75 -5.80 0.03
CA LYS A 260 18.55 -6.93 0.94
C LYS A 260 19.16 -6.60 2.31
N THR A 261 18.34 -6.68 3.35
CA THR A 261 18.72 -6.44 4.75
C THR A 261 19.20 -7.71 5.44
N LYS A 262 19.81 -7.52 6.62
CA LYS A 262 20.25 -8.57 7.54
C LYS A 262 19.87 -8.22 8.99
N PHE A 263 18.61 -7.84 9.23
CA PHE A 263 18.13 -7.49 10.57
C PHE A 263 18.22 -8.64 11.56
N LYS A 264 18.20 -9.90 11.10
CA LYS A 264 18.44 -11.07 11.94
C LYS A 264 19.74 -10.99 12.72
N GLU A 265 20.82 -10.55 12.05
CA GLU A 265 22.15 -10.44 12.67
C GLU A 265 22.25 -9.26 13.65
N CYS A 266 21.38 -8.25 13.51
CA CYS A 266 21.33 -7.08 14.38
C CYS A 266 20.52 -7.31 15.65
N PHE A 267 19.37 -7.97 15.53
CA PHE A 267 18.40 -8.15 16.62
C PHE A 267 18.34 -9.59 17.17
N GLU A 268 19.30 -10.43 16.79
CA GLU A 268 19.42 -11.84 17.23
C GLU A 268 18.12 -12.67 17.01
N LEU A 269 17.43 -12.42 15.89
CA LEU A 269 16.15 -13.05 15.57
C LEU A 269 16.32 -14.50 15.10
N GLU A 270 15.25 -15.30 15.18
CA GLU A 270 15.25 -16.66 14.63
C GLU A 270 15.30 -16.66 13.09
N GLU A 271 14.58 -15.74 12.45
CA GLU A 271 14.47 -15.60 10.99
C GLU A 271 14.71 -14.15 10.54
N GLU A 272 15.11 -13.99 9.28
CA GLU A 272 15.24 -12.65 8.68
C GLU A 272 13.85 -12.10 8.37
N PRO A 273 13.49 -10.91 8.90
CA PRO A 273 12.18 -10.32 8.66
C PRO A 273 12.07 -9.90 7.19
N ASP A 274 10.95 -10.24 6.55
CA ASP A 274 10.71 -9.90 5.15
C ASP A 274 10.25 -8.44 5.00
N LEU A 275 11.17 -7.50 5.20
CA LEU A 275 10.92 -6.07 5.11
C LEU A 275 11.35 -5.51 3.76
N ASN A 276 10.35 -5.06 3.00
CA ASN A 276 10.57 -4.25 1.82
C ASN A 276 9.34 -3.36 1.62
N PHE A 277 9.54 -2.04 1.68
CA PHE A 277 8.49 -1.04 1.44
C PHE A 277 7.71 -1.20 0.11
N SER A 278 8.20 -2.01 -0.83
CA SER A 278 7.54 -2.29 -2.12
C SER A 278 6.53 -3.44 -2.02
N LYS A 279 6.49 -4.18 -0.90
CA LYS A 279 5.59 -5.32 -0.68
C LYS A 279 4.31 -4.89 0.04
N GLU A 280 3.19 -5.53 -0.31
CA GLU A 280 1.86 -5.22 0.27
C GLU A 280 1.76 -5.57 1.75
N ASN A 281 2.53 -6.55 2.23
CA ASN A 281 2.57 -7.00 3.63
C ASN A 281 3.68 -6.31 4.45
N TYR A 282 4.27 -5.22 3.95
CA TYR A 282 5.33 -4.50 4.69
C TYR A 282 4.88 -4.08 6.08
N ASP A 283 3.70 -3.46 6.21
CA ASP A 283 3.22 -2.95 7.50
C ASP A 283 2.96 -4.09 8.50
N GLU A 284 2.37 -5.21 8.04
CA GLU A 284 2.16 -6.43 8.87
C GLU A 284 3.50 -7.04 9.33
N ASN A 285 4.48 -7.15 8.43
CA ASN A 285 5.80 -7.70 8.76
C ASN A 285 6.59 -6.75 9.69
N LEU A 286 6.44 -5.44 9.53
CA LEU A 286 7.05 -4.45 10.41
C LEU A 286 6.46 -4.54 11.82
N GLU A 287 5.14 -4.65 11.94
CA GLU A 287 4.48 -4.81 13.24
C GLU A 287 4.95 -6.08 13.97
N ASN A 288 5.08 -7.19 13.25
CA ASN A 288 5.65 -8.43 13.81
C ASN A 288 7.09 -8.24 14.30
N LEU A 289 7.94 -7.56 13.51
CA LEU A 289 9.31 -7.25 13.94
C LEU A 289 9.29 -6.38 15.20
N LEU A 290 8.59 -5.24 15.17
CA LEU A 290 8.52 -4.31 16.31
C LEU A 290 7.95 -4.98 17.57
N GLY A 291 7.05 -5.94 17.43
CA GLY A 291 6.53 -6.75 18.55
C GLY A 291 7.54 -7.70 19.19
N THR A 292 8.64 -8.01 18.48
CA THR A 292 9.73 -8.88 18.98
C THR A 292 10.91 -8.12 19.58
N LEU A 293 11.08 -6.83 19.25
CA LEU A 293 12.21 -6.03 19.72
C LEU A 293 12.02 -5.54 21.16
N GLU A 294 13.12 -5.44 21.91
CA GLU A 294 13.11 -4.90 23.28
C GLU A 294 13.15 -3.36 23.31
N GLU A 295 13.70 -2.73 22.27
CA GLU A 295 13.88 -1.29 22.13
C GLU A 295 12.78 -0.65 21.24
N ASP A 296 12.51 0.64 21.44
CA ASP A 296 11.40 1.37 20.80
C ASP A 296 11.80 1.94 19.43
N PHE A 297 11.72 1.10 18.40
CA PHE A 297 11.95 1.46 16.99
C PHE A 297 10.76 1.99 16.15
N PRO A 298 9.48 2.05 16.59
CA PRO A 298 8.37 2.51 15.74
C PRO A 298 8.59 3.89 15.12
N ASP A 299 9.07 4.87 15.88
CA ASP A 299 9.32 6.21 15.35
C ASP A 299 10.44 6.19 14.30
N VAL A 300 11.54 5.46 14.54
CA VAL A 300 12.63 5.29 13.57
C VAL A 300 12.12 4.77 12.23
N PHE A 301 11.31 3.71 12.22
CA PHE A 301 10.75 3.17 10.97
C PHE A 301 9.73 4.11 10.32
N ALA A 302 8.95 4.85 11.11
CA ALA A 302 8.03 5.87 10.60
C ALA A 302 8.78 7.02 9.91
N LYS A 303 9.82 7.56 10.56
CA LYS A 303 10.71 8.60 9.99
C LYS A 303 11.47 8.10 8.77
N LEU A 304 11.95 6.86 8.78
CA LEU A 304 12.59 6.21 7.63
C LEU A 304 11.64 6.13 6.43
N LYS A 305 10.36 5.78 6.66
CA LYS A 305 9.33 5.74 5.62
C LYS A 305 9.07 7.13 5.04
N ILE A 306 9.00 8.16 5.88
CA ILE A 306 8.87 9.57 5.45
C ILE A 306 10.07 9.99 4.61
N LEU A 307 11.30 9.73 5.08
CA LEU A 307 12.52 10.03 4.33
C LEU A 307 12.54 9.35 2.96
N ARG A 308 12.17 8.06 2.91
CA ARG A 308 12.05 7.32 1.65
C ARG A 308 11.08 7.99 0.70
N ASP A 309 9.88 8.30 1.16
CA ASP A 309 8.85 8.96 0.36
C ASP A 309 9.36 10.31 -0.15
N THR A 310 10.04 11.10 0.70
CA THR A 310 10.65 12.39 0.34
C THR A 310 11.74 12.25 -0.73
N ILE A 311 12.58 11.22 -0.65
CA ILE A 311 13.60 10.91 -1.69
C ILE A 311 12.92 10.56 -3.02
N LEU A 312 11.95 9.65 -3.00
CA LEU A 312 11.20 9.26 -4.19
C LEU A 312 10.49 10.45 -4.85
N LEU A 313 9.90 11.33 -4.03
CA LEU A 313 9.27 12.57 -4.46
C LEU A 313 10.27 13.53 -5.11
N SER A 314 11.45 13.71 -4.52
CA SER A 314 12.51 14.56 -5.08
C SER A 314 12.97 14.06 -6.45
N ASP A 315 13.17 12.74 -6.60
CA ASP A 315 13.54 12.12 -7.88
C ASP A 315 12.43 12.28 -8.95
N MET A 316 11.18 12.44 -8.51
CA MET A 316 10.04 12.67 -9.40
C MET A 316 9.81 14.13 -9.78
N LEU A 317 10.28 15.09 -8.98
CA LEU A 317 10.06 16.53 -9.15
C LEU A 317 11.36 17.28 -9.45
N THR A 318 12.05 16.85 -10.49
CA THR A 318 13.37 17.38 -10.89
C THR A 318 13.36 18.81 -11.44
N TYR A 319 12.19 19.34 -11.81
CA TYR A 319 12.10 20.69 -12.40
C TYR A 319 12.46 21.75 -11.35
N THR A 320 13.35 22.67 -11.69
CA THR A 320 13.87 23.71 -10.77
C THR A 320 13.37 25.12 -11.08
N GLY A 321 12.65 25.32 -12.18
CA GLY A 321 12.10 26.63 -12.54
C GLY A 321 10.88 27.02 -11.72
N ALA A 322 10.54 28.33 -11.73
CA ALA A 322 9.33 28.83 -11.09
C ALA A 322 8.08 28.32 -11.83
N THR A 323 7.21 27.59 -11.11
CA THR A 323 5.95 27.07 -11.63
C THR A 323 4.99 26.71 -10.50
N HIS A 324 3.70 26.74 -10.80
CA HIS A 324 2.62 26.21 -9.95
C HIS A 324 2.28 24.75 -10.27
N ALA A 325 2.99 24.13 -11.22
CA ALA A 325 2.78 22.75 -11.62
C ALA A 325 4.11 22.02 -11.85
N ARG A 326 4.93 21.92 -10.80
CA ARG A 326 6.28 21.32 -10.85
C ARG A 326 6.28 19.90 -11.39
N PHE A 327 5.29 19.09 -11.01
CA PHE A 327 5.20 17.73 -11.53
C PHE A 327 4.92 17.71 -13.04
N SER A 328 3.95 18.51 -13.49
CA SER A 328 3.68 18.66 -14.92
C SER A 328 4.89 19.25 -15.66
N ALA A 329 5.64 20.17 -15.06
CA ALA A 329 6.87 20.72 -15.63
C ALA A 329 7.97 19.67 -15.78
N THR A 330 8.20 18.80 -14.78
CA THR A 330 9.12 17.66 -14.89
C THR A 330 8.69 16.70 -16.00
N MET A 331 7.39 16.44 -16.16
CA MET A 331 6.89 15.61 -17.26
C MET A 331 7.09 16.26 -18.64
N VAL A 332 7.04 17.59 -18.72
CA VAL A 332 7.36 18.35 -19.94
C VAL A 332 8.86 18.25 -20.25
N GLU A 333 9.75 18.41 -19.25
CA GLU A 333 11.19 18.22 -19.46
C GLU A 333 11.53 16.83 -19.96
N ARG A 334 10.95 15.78 -19.36
CA ARG A 334 11.13 14.40 -19.81
C ARG A 334 10.68 14.19 -21.25
N TYR A 335 9.60 14.85 -21.68
CA TYR A 335 9.15 14.80 -23.07
C TYR A 335 10.17 15.44 -24.02
N GLU A 336 10.72 16.60 -23.65
CA GLU A 336 11.73 17.29 -24.44
C GLU A 336 13.07 16.56 -24.47
N GLU A 337 13.48 15.97 -23.35
CA GLU A 337 14.64 15.09 -23.26
C GLU A 337 14.48 13.87 -24.16
N HIS A 338 13.34 13.19 -24.11
CA HIS A 338 13.03 12.09 -25.02
C HIS A 338 13.18 12.53 -26.48
N ARG A 339 12.64 13.71 -26.86
CA ARG A 339 12.75 14.24 -28.23
C ARG A 339 14.21 14.44 -28.64
N LYS A 340 15.02 15.06 -27.78
CA LYS A 340 16.46 15.31 -28.03
C LYS A 340 17.24 14.00 -28.13
N ASP A 341 17.01 13.08 -27.19
CA ASP A 341 17.64 11.77 -27.17
C ASP A 341 17.29 10.96 -28.41
N LEU A 342 16.03 10.98 -28.85
CA LEU A 342 15.59 10.26 -30.05
C LEU A 342 16.26 10.82 -31.31
N GLN A 343 16.41 12.14 -31.40
CA GLN A 343 17.11 12.77 -32.53
C GLN A 343 18.60 12.36 -32.55
N ARG A 344 19.29 12.46 -31.39
CA ARG A 344 20.68 12.02 -31.25
C ARG A 344 20.84 10.54 -31.59
N PHE A 345 19.96 9.69 -31.07
CA PHE A 345 20.00 8.25 -31.30
C PHE A 345 19.75 7.91 -32.77
N LYS A 346 18.80 8.58 -33.44
CA LYS A 346 18.59 8.40 -34.89
C LYS A 346 19.81 8.78 -35.71
N SER A 347 20.50 9.86 -35.37
CA SER A 347 21.75 10.25 -36.05
C SER A 347 22.86 9.24 -35.81
N PHE A 348 23.03 8.78 -34.57
CA PHE A 348 24.01 7.77 -34.20
C PHE A 348 23.79 6.45 -34.96
N VAL A 349 22.57 5.94 -34.99
CA VAL A 349 22.24 4.68 -35.71
C VAL A 349 22.51 4.84 -37.21
N LYS A 350 22.17 5.99 -37.82
CA LYS A 350 22.46 6.23 -39.24
C LYS A 350 23.95 6.27 -39.58
N GLN A 351 24.79 6.69 -38.64
CA GLN A 351 26.23 6.82 -38.85
C GLN A 351 26.98 5.53 -38.58
N ASN A 352 26.52 4.72 -37.62
CA ASN A 352 27.30 3.60 -37.08
C ASN A 352 26.68 2.21 -37.30
N LEU A 353 25.42 2.13 -37.73
CA LEU A 353 24.71 0.86 -37.94
C LEU A 353 24.17 0.75 -39.37
N SER A 354 23.76 -0.46 -39.75
CA SER A 354 23.23 -0.71 -41.09
C SER A 354 21.86 -0.05 -41.32
N GLU A 355 21.50 0.15 -42.59
CA GLU A 355 20.15 0.62 -42.95
C GLU A 355 19.07 -0.34 -42.44
N GLN A 356 19.34 -1.64 -42.44
CA GLN A 356 18.42 -2.64 -41.91
C GLN A 356 18.23 -2.47 -40.39
N ASP A 357 19.30 -2.23 -39.63
CA ASP A 357 19.18 -1.94 -38.19
C ASP A 357 18.36 -0.68 -37.93
N TYR A 358 18.52 0.36 -38.77
CA TYR A 358 17.70 1.56 -38.67
C TYR A 358 16.21 1.24 -38.88
N LEU A 359 15.88 0.43 -39.89
CA LEU A 359 14.50 -0.01 -40.15
C LEU A 359 13.97 -0.91 -39.04
N ASP A 360 14.78 -1.82 -38.49
CA ASP A 360 14.37 -2.71 -37.39
C ASP A 360 14.10 -1.93 -36.09
N ILE A 361 14.88 -0.88 -35.83
CA ILE A 361 14.73 -0.04 -34.65
C ILE A 361 13.55 0.94 -34.82
N PHE A 362 13.48 1.66 -35.93
CA PHE A 362 12.55 2.80 -36.11
C PHE A 362 11.38 2.56 -37.06
N GLY A 363 11.33 1.41 -37.72
CA GLY A 363 10.28 1.00 -38.65
C GLY A 363 10.27 1.80 -39.96
N ARG A 364 9.47 1.31 -40.92
CA ARG A 364 9.22 2.00 -42.18
C ARG A 364 7.97 2.87 -42.05
N LYS A 365 8.05 4.15 -42.46
CA LYS A 365 6.88 5.04 -42.49
C LYS A 365 5.94 4.65 -43.63
N THR A 366 4.65 4.50 -43.34
CA THR A 366 3.57 4.21 -44.30
C THR A 366 2.51 5.32 -44.23
N PRO A 367 1.58 5.42 -45.21
CA PRO A 367 0.48 6.40 -45.15
C PRO A 367 -0.40 6.26 -43.90
N ASN A 368 -0.47 5.04 -43.34
CA ASN A 368 -1.29 4.72 -42.17
C ASN A 368 -0.48 4.69 -40.86
N GLY A 369 0.80 5.09 -40.86
CA GLY A 369 1.64 5.17 -39.67
C GLY A 369 3.05 4.62 -39.88
N PHE A 370 3.44 3.67 -39.04
CA PHE A 370 4.68 2.91 -39.20
C PHE A 370 4.31 1.45 -39.44
N ASP A 371 5.06 0.76 -40.29
CA ASP A 371 4.95 -0.68 -40.42
C ASP A 371 5.38 -1.33 -39.11
N VAL A 372 4.51 -2.17 -38.54
CA VAL A 372 4.75 -2.80 -37.25
C VAL A 372 4.53 -4.29 -37.41
N ASP A 373 5.62 -5.02 -37.70
CA ASP A 373 5.59 -6.47 -37.58
C ASP A 373 5.28 -6.87 -36.13
N LYS A 374 4.56 -7.99 -35.99
CA LYS A 374 4.11 -8.53 -34.70
C LYS A 374 5.29 -8.87 -33.75
N GLU A 375 6.51 -8.94 -34.25
CA GLU A 375 7.74 -9.29 -33.51
C GLU A 375 8.70 -8.11 -33.28
N THR A 376 8.27 -6.87 -33.51
CA THR A 376 9.16 -5.69 -33.43
C THR A 376 9.80 -5.51 -32.04
N LYS A 377 11.14 -5.67 -31.98
CA LYS A 377 11.95 -5.48 -30.77
C LYS A 377 12.49 -4.05 -30.60
N GLY A 378 12.31 -3.20 -31.61
CA GLY A 378 12.80 -1.82 -31.65
C GLY A 378 11.91 -0.76 -30.99
N TYR A 379 12.25 0.51 -31.24
CA TYR A 379 11.55 1.69 -30.72
C TYR A 379 10.07 1.74 -31.13
N VAL A 380 9.72 1.26 -32.33
CA VAL A 380 8.32 1.19 -32.79
C VAL A 380 7.49 0.23 -31.95
N GLY A 381 8.01 -0.97 -31.70
CA GLY A 381 7.38 -1.96 -30.81
C GLY A 381 7.24 -1.42 -29.39
N TYR A 382 8.31 -0.76 -28.90
CA TYR A 382 8.31 -0.08 -27.61
C TYR A 382 7.21 0.98 -27.53
N ILE A 383 7.16 1.99 -28.40
CA ILE A 383 6.18 3.09 -28.34
C ILE A 383 4.73 2.61 -28.54
N SER A 384 4.50 1.70 -29.50
CA SER A 384 3.16 1.17 -29.79
C SER A 384 2.61 0.20 -28.75
N ASN A 385 3.42 -0.20 -27.75
CA ASN A 385 3.11 -1.25 -26.77
C ASN A 385 2.82 -2.61 -27.43
N LYS A 386 3.40 -2.88 -28.60
CA LYS A 386 3.27 -4.15 -29.33
C LYS A 386 4.51 -5.05 -29.22
N MET A 387 5.51 -4.61 -28.46
CA MET A 387 6.74 -5.38 -28.24
C MET A 387 6.47 -6.72 -27.54
N VAL A 388 6.96 -7.81 -28.12
CA VAL A 388 6.86 -9.15 -27.54
C VAL A 388 7.87 -9.31 -26.41
N LEU A 389 7.40 -9.75 -25.24
CA LEU A 389 8.25 -10.06 -24.10
C LEU A 389 8.89 -11.43 -24.28
N THR A 390 10.23 -11.47 -24.27
CA THR A 390 11.03 -12.72 -24.32
C THR A 390 10.97 -13.47 -22.99
N ASN A 391 10.74 -12.76 -21.88
CA ASN A 391 10.54 -13.31 -20.55
C ASN A 391 9.34 -12.61 -19.88
N LYS A 392 8.37 -13.37 -19.37
CA LYS A 392 7.16 -12.85 -18.69
C LYS A 392 7.48 -12.02 -17.44
N GLN A 393 8.69 -12.12 -16.88
CA GLN A 393 9.14 -11.35 -15.72
C GLN A 393 9.73 -9.97 -16.10
N LYS A 394 10.11 -9.74 -17.37
CA LYS A 394 10.71 -8.46 -17.81
C LYS A 394 9.64 -7.46 -18.21
N THR A 395 9.89 -6.18 -17.93
CA THR A 395 9.05 -5.09 -18.43
C THR A 395 9.32 -4.81 -19.91
N ILE A 396 8.37 -4.18 -20.60
CA ILE A 396 8.56 -3.74 -22.00
C ILE A 396 9.77 -2.79 -22.13
N GLN A 397 10.00 -1.93 -21.13
CA GLN A 397 11.16 -1.03 -21.08
C GLN A 397 12.47 -1.80 -20.95
N GLN A 398 12.56 -2.78 -20.04
CA GLN A 398 13.77 -3.57 -19.87
C GLN A 398 14.11 -4.34 -21.14
N ASN A 399 13.12 -4.94 -21.79
CA ASN A 399 13.33 -5.66 -23.05
C ASN A 399 13.80 -4.72 -24.17
N PHE A 400 13.25 -3.49 -24.24
CA PHE A 400 13.72 -2.46 -25.16
C PHE A 400 15.18 -2.08 -24.89
N TYR A 401 15.55 -1.89 -23.62
CA TYR A 401 16.93 -1.58 -23.24
C TYR A 401 17.90 -2.71 -23.56
N ASP A 402 17.55 -3.96 -23.23
CA ASP A 402 18.39 -5.11 -23.55
C ASP A 402 18.63 -5.23 -25.07
N TYR A 403 17.59 -4.98 -25.88
CA TYR A 403 17.69 -4.99 -27.34
C TYR A 403 18.60 -3.89 -27.88
N ILE A 404 18.44 -2.65 -27.41
CA ILE A 404 19.25 -1.52 -27.85
C ILE A 404 20.71 -1.67 -27.38
N SER A 405 20.94 -2.02 -26.12
CA SER A 405 22.28 -2.27 -25.59
C SER A 405 23.01 -3.32 -26.42
N GLY A 406 22.36 -4.46 -26.70
CA GLY A 406 22.95 -5.51 -27.54
C GLY A 406 23.31 -5.09 -28.97
N LYS A 407 22.73 -4.00 -29.48
CA LYS A 407 23.05 -3.45 -30.81
C LYS A 407 24.15 -2.40 -30.81
N ILE A 408 24.35 -1.68 -29.70
CA ILE A 408 25.25 -0.51 -29.66
C ILE A 408 26.50 -0.71 -28.78
N THR A 409 26.53 -1.75 -27.94
CA THR A 409 27.70 -2.05 -27.11
C THR A 409 28.94 -2.28 -27.99
N GLY A 410 30.04 -1.59 -27.64
CA GLY A 410 31.32 -1.68 -28.37
C GLY A 410 31.46 -0.71 -29.54
N ILE A 411 30.44 0.10 -29.84
CA ILE A 411 30.50 1.15 -30.86
C ILE A 411 30.99 2.47 -30.22
N GLU A 412 31.97 3.12 -30.84
CA GLU A 412 32.46 4.44 -30.41
C GLU A 412 31.32 5.48 -30.38
N GLY A 413 31.22 6.24 -29.27
CA GLY A 413 30.14 7.21 -29.07
C GLY A 413 28.82 6.65 -28.52
N ALA A 414 28.72 5.33 -28.26
CA ALA A 414 27.53 4.72 -27.66
C ALA A 414 27.37 5.00 -26.15
N GLU A 415 28.43 5.45 -25.48
CA GLU A 415 28.52 5.63 -24.01
C GLU A 415 27.37 6.48 -23.47
N TYR A 416 27.01 7.57 -24.15
CA TYR A 416 25.90 8.44 -23.74
C TYR A 416 24.57 7.67 -23.62
N PHE A 417 24.26 6.80 -24.59
CA PHE A 417 23.02 6.03 -24.60
C PHE A 417 23.07 4.90 -23.59
N LEU A 418 24.20 4.20 -23.48
CA LEU A 418 24.40 3.10 -22.53
C LEU A 418 24.29 3.59 -21.08
N ASN A 419 24.84 4.76 -20.76
CA ASN A 419 24.71 5.38 -19.44
C ASN A 419 23.24 5.69 -19.12
N LYS A 420 22.51 6.33 -20.05
CA LYS A 420 21.07 6.60 -19.85
C LYS A 420 20.21 5.33 -19.77
N ILE A 421 20.61 4.25 -20.46
CA ILE A 421 19.95 2.95 -20.36
C ILE A 421 20.18 2.36 -18.96
N SER A 422 21.42 2.40 -18.47
CA SER A 422 21.78 1.97 -17.12
C SER A 422 20.99 2.75 -16.05
N ASP A 423 20.84 4.06 -16.23
CA ASP A 423 20.09 4.95 -15.33
C ASP A 423 18.57 4.79 -15.46
N GLY A 424 18.09 4.06 -16.48
CA GLY A 424 16.66 3.86 -16.73
C GLY A 424 15.92 5.09 -17.27
N THR A 425 16.64 6.08 -17.80
CA THR A 425 16.10 7.37 -18.27
C THR A 425 16.01 7.46 -19.79
N PHE A 426 16.70 6.58 -20.53
CA PHE A 426 16.73 6.61 -21.99
C PHE A 426 15.34 6.43 -22.61
N LEU A 427 14.91 7.39 -23.45
CA LEU A 427 13.64 7.37 -24.20
C LEU A 427 12.42 6.94 -23.35
N ARG A 428 12.39 7.36 -22.08
CA ARG A 428 11.34 6.95 -21.14
C ARG A 428 9.98 7.48 -21.59
N LYS A 429 8.94 6.64 -21.46
CA LYS A 429 7.55 7.09 -21.64
C LYS A 429 7.09 7.91 -20.44
N LEU A 430 6.23 8.89 -20.66
CA LEU A 430 5.68 9.69 -19.55
C LEU A 430 4.75 8.91 -18.63
N ARG A 431 4.08 7.87 -19.14
CA ARG A 431 3.18 7.00 -18.36
C ARG A 431 3.83 5.64 -18.15
N THR A 432 4.44 5.47 -16.99
CA THR A 432 5.00 4.19 -16.51
C THR A 432 4.25 3.70 -15.28
N THR A 433 4.58 2.49 -14.83
CA THR A 433 4.14 1.93 -13.54
C THR A 433 4.58 2.78 -12.37
N ASP A 434 5.73 3.44 -12.47
CA ASP A 434 6.32 4.26 -11.41
C ASP A 434 5.47 5.50 -11.11
N ASN A 435 4.65 5.97 -12.05
CA ASN A 435 3.67 7.03 -11.77
C ASN A 435 2.64 6.61 -10.70
N GLY A 436 2.52 5.32 -10.38
CA GLY A 436 1.68 4.82 -9.30
C GLY A 436 2.13 5.27 -7.91
N THR A 437 3.41 5.64 -7.75
CA THR A 437 3.99 6.10 -6.48
C THR A 437 3.90 7.62 -6.30
N ILE A 438 3.13 8.32 -7.12
CA ILE A 438 2.93 9.77 -6.96
C ILE A 438 1.87 10.01 -5.87
N PRO A 439 2.17 10.77 -4.80
CA PRO A 439 1.19 11.07 -3.78
C PRO A 439 0.05 11.95 -4.31
N ASN A 440 -1.15 11.75 -3.77
CA ASN A 440 -2.35 12.50 -4.13
C ASN A 440 -2.16 14.01 -3.94
N GLN A 441 -1.41 14.41 -2.93
CA GLN A 441 -1.11 15.79 -2.57
C GLN A 441 -0.48 16.58 -3.72
N ILE A 442 0.39 15.94 -4.52
CA ILE A 442 1.04 16.59 -5.68
C ILE A 442 -0.01 16.99 -6.72
N HIS A 443 -0.97 16.11 -6.99
CA HIS A 443 -2.07 16.39 -7.90
C HIS A 443 -3.08 17.37 -7.30
N ALA A 444 -3.29 17.36 -5.99
CA ALA A 444 -4.18 18.28 -5.30
C ALA A 444 -3.67 19.72 -5.36
N TYR A 445 -2.37 19.93 -5.16
CA TYR A 445 -1.74 21.24 -5.31
C TYR A 445 -1.94 21.81 -6.72
N GLU A 446 -1.65 21.01 -7.76
CA GLU A 446 -1.86 21.47 -9.15
C GLU A 446 -3.33 21.73 -9.47
N LEU A 447 -4.24 20.87 -9.00
CA LEU A 447 -5.69 21.05 -9.16
C LEU A 447 -6.15 22.37 -8.54
N GLU A 448 -5.72 22.64 -7.31
CA GLU A 448 -6.03 23.89 -6.60
C GLU A 448 -5.55 25.10 -7.39
N LYS A 449 -4.30 25.09 -7.88
CA LYS A 449 -3.75 26.21 -8.66
C LYS A 449 -4.48 26.41 -9.98
N ILE A 450 -4.85 25.34 -10.69
CA ILE A 450 -5.66 25.45 -11.90
C ILE A 450 -7.02 26.09 -11.60
N ILE A 451 -7.71 25.65 -10.53
CA ILE A 451 -9.01 26.20 -10.12
C ILE A 451 -8.88 27.69 -9.77
N GLU A 452 -7.87 28.07 -8.98
CA GLU A 452 -7.64 29.46 -8.57
C GLU A 452 -7.35 30.41 -9.74
N ARG A 453 -6.60 29.94 -10.74
CA ARG A 453 -6.25 30.73 -11.92
C ARG A 453 -7.42 30.83 -12.89
N GLN A 454 -7.93 29.68 -13.34
CA GLN A 454 -9.00 29.61 -14.34
C GLN A 454 -10.34 30.08 -13.77
N GLY A 455 -10.52 30.02 -12.46
CA GLY A 455 -11.71 30.50 -11.77
C GLY A 455 -11.93 32.01 -11.84
N ARG A 456 -10.91 32.78 -12.25
CA ARG A 456 -11.06 34.22 -12.54
C ARG A 456 -11.91 34.46 -13.78
N ASP A 457 -11.72 33.63 -14.81
CA ASP A 457 -12.46 33.70 -16.07
C ASP A 457 -13.74 32.84 -16.01
N TYR A 458 -13.73 31.81 -15.17
CA TYR A 458 -14.82 30.86 -14.97
C TYR A 458 -15.25 30.79 -13.49
N PRO A 459 -16.04 31.75 -12.97
CA PRO A 459 -16.37 31.87 -11.54
C PRO A 459 -16.93 30.61 -10.88
N PHE A 460 -17.67 29.78 -11.63
CA PHE A 460 -18.23 28.52 -11.13
C PHE A 460 -17.16 27.55 -10.60
N LEU A 461 -15.92 27.65 -11.06
CA LEU A 461 -14.80 26.84 -10.55
C LEU A 461 -14.44 27.21 -9.11
N LEU A 462 -14.47 28.51 -8.76
CA LEU A 462 -14.22 28.98 -7.40
C LEU A 462 -15.40 28.62 -6.49
N GLU A 463 -16.62 28.79 -6.97
CA GLU A 463 -17.85 28.38 -6.26
C GLU A 463 -17.87 26.88 -5.93
N ASN A 464 -17.29 26.05 -6.81
CA ASN A 464 -17.21 24.61 -6.64
C ASN A 464 -15.83 24.12 -6.16
N LYS A 465 -14.93 25.02 -5.70
CA LYS A 465 -13.55 24.67 -5.33
C LYS A 465 -13.50 23.53 -4.30
N ASP A 466 -14.28 23.63 -3.23
CA ASP A 466 -14.29 22.63 -2.16
C ASP A 466 -14.86 21.28 -2.63
N LYS A 467 -15.92 21.30 -3.47
CA LYS A 467 -16.46 20.09 -4.09
C LYS A 467 -15.40 19.43 -4.98
N LEU A 468 -14.72 20.19 -5.84
CA LEU A 468 -13.67 19.68 -6.72
C LEU A 468 -12.49 19.10 -5.94
N LEU A 469 -12.01 19.79 -4.91
CA LEU A 469 -10.94 19.28 -4.05
C LEU A 469 -11.37 18.01 -3.33
N SER A 470 -12.58 17.96 -2.76
CA SER A 470 -13.11 16.76 -2.08
C SER A 470 -13.18 15.54 -3.01
N ILE A 471 -13.56 15.71 -4.29
CA ILE A 471 -13.60 14.60 -5.26
C ILE A 471 -12.19 13.98 -5.42
N LEU A 472 -11.14 14.80 -5.34
CA LEU A 472 -9.77 14.34 -5.51
C LEU A 472 -9.26 13.68 -4.23
N THR A 473 -9.38 14.37 -3.09
CA THR A 473 -8.75 14.02 -1.81
C THR A 473 -9.55 13.02 -0.98
N PHE A 474 -10.84 12.83 -1.27
CA PHE A 474 -11.64 11.90 -0.50
C PHE A 474 -11.24 10.43 -0.74
N LYS A 475 -10.99 9.75 0.38
CA LYS A 475 -10.79 8.30 0.49
C LYS A 475 -11.83 7.78 1.48
N ILE A 476 -12.64 6.82 1.03
CA ILE A 476 -13.58 6.13 1.92
C ILE A 476 -12.75 5.41 3.00
N PRO A 477 -12.95 5.70 4.29
CA PRO A 477 -12.24 5.02 5.36
C PRO A 477 -12.47 3.50 5.29
N TYR A 478 -11.46 2.72 5.64
CA TYR A 478 -11.56 1.25 5.53
C TYR A 478 -12.70 0.71 6.41
N TYR A 479 -12.86 1.28 7.60
CA TYR A 479 -13.91 0.94 8.56
C TYR A 479 -15.32 1.36 8.13
N VAL A 480 -15.48 2.14 7.06
CA VAL A 480 -16.80 2.43 6.47
C VAL A 480 -17.21 1.35 5.47
N GLY A 481 -16.25 0.78 4.74
CA GLY A 481 -16.51 -0.27 3.77
C GLY A 481 -17.32 0.18 2.54
N PRO A 482 -18.07 -0.73 1.89
CA PRO A 482 -18.88 -0.43 0.71
C PRO A 482 -20.13 0.41 1.02
N LEU A 483 -20.35 1.49 0.25
CA LEU A 483 -21.46 2.43 0.41
C LEU A 483 -22.82 1.91 -0.12
N ALA A 484 -23.15 0.65 0.16
CA ALA A 484 -24.39 0.03 -0.31
C ALA A 484 -25.63 0.69 0.31
N LYS A 485 -26.78 0.58 -0.37
CA LYS A 485 -28.08 1.00 0.17
C LYS A 485 -28.86 -0.26 0.56
N GLY A 486 -29.34 -0.32 1.80
CA GLY A 486 -30.03 -1.50 2.35
C GLY A 486 -29.17 -2.77 2.28
N ASN A 487 -29.83 -3.93 2.15
CA ASN A 487 -29.18 -5.25 2.15
C ASN A 487 -28.57 -5.66 0.79
N ASN A 488 -28.28 -4.69 -0.10
CA ASN A 488 -27.78 -4.94 -1.45
C ASN A 488 -26.32 -5.44 -1.50
N SER A 489 -25.66 -5.64 -0.36
CA SER A 489 -24.30 -6.18 -0.29
C SER A 489 -24.06 -6.88 1.04
N ARG A 490 -23.81 -8.19 1.02
CA ARG A 490 -23.35 -8.96 2.20
C ARG A 490 -22.03 -8.48 2.81
N PHE A 491 -21.27 -7.65 2.08
CA PHE A 491 -19.98 -7.10 2.52
C PHE A 491 -20.09 -5.64 2.98
N ALA A 492 -21.29 -5.14 3.21
CA ALA A 492 -21.52 -3.76 3.65
C ALA A 492 -22.07 -3.76 5.08
N TRP A 493 -21.33 -3.13 5.98
CA TRP A 493 -21.72 -2.90 7.38
C TRP A 493 -22.02 -1.42 7.66
N ILE A 494 -21.91 -0.57 6.63
CA ILE A 494 -22.21 0.86 6.70
C ILE A 494 -23.60 1.12 7.29
N LYS A 495 -23.65 2.07 8.22
CA LYS A 495 -24.89 2.60 8.80
C LYS A 495 -25.15 3.96 8.20
N ARG A 496 -26.21 4.06 7.40
CA ARG A 496 -26.61 5.31 6.74
C ARG A 496 -27.51 6.08 7.70
N THR A 497 -27.39 7.40 7.70
CA THR A 497 -28.29 8.27 8.45
C THR A 497 -29.73 8.09 7.97
N THR A 498 -30.65 7.85 8.89
CA THR A 498 -32.09 7.64 8.61
C THR A 498 -32.97 8.76 9.16
N SER A 499 -32.41 9.75 9.85
CA SER A 499 -33.18 10.87 10.40
C SER A 499 -33.73 11.75 9.27
N GLN A 500 -35.04 12.00 9.33
CA GLN A 500 -35.75 12.84 8.36
C GLN A 500 -35.25 14.30 8.39
N ASP A 501 -34.77 14.75 9.55
CA ASP A 501 -34.21 16.10 9.76
C ASP A 501 -32.89 16.34 9.00
N VAL A 502 -32.16 15.27 8.66
CA VAL A 502 -30.91 15.33 7.88
C VAL A 502 -31.17 15.10 6.39
N LEU A 503 -32.23 14.38 6.06
CA LEU A 503 -32.67 14.11 4.69
C LEU A 503 -33.62 15.21 4.19
N ASP A 504 -33.12 16.44 4.12
CA ASP A 504 -33.86 17.54 3.52
C ASP A 504 -33.93 17.36 1.99
N ASN A 505 -35.15 17.25 1.46
CA ASN A 505 -35.38 17.15 0.02
C ASN A 505 -35.03 18.44 -0.74
N ASN A 506 -34.87 19.55 -0.02
CA ASN A 506 -34.45 20.85 -0.55
C ASN A 506 -32.92 21.05 -0.50
N ASP A 507 -32.18 20.32 0.33
CA ASP A 507 -30.71 20.34 0.33
C ASP A 507 -30.18 19.46 -0.81
N GLU A 508 -29.53 20.08 -1.80
CA GLU A 508 -28.93 19.39 -2.95
C GLU A 508 -27.94 18.28 -2.52
N ASP A 509 -27.28 18.46 -1.37
CA ASP A 509 -26.30 17.53 -0.84
C ASP A 509 -26.93 16.31 -0.15
N THR A 510 -28.15 16.37 0.35
CA THR A 510 -28.80 15.20 1.00
C THR A 510 -29.93 14.61 0.16
N LYS A 511 -30.38 15.33 -0.88
CA LYS A 511 -31.38 14.90 -1.85
C LYS A 511 -31.07 13.54 -2.46
N ASN A 512 -32.07 12.67 -2.47
CA ASN A 512 -32.01 11.27 -2.91
C ASN A 512 -31.07 10.36 -2.09
N GLY A 513 -30.48 10.86 -1.00
CA GLY A 513 -29.58 10.11 -0.11
C GLY A 513 -28.34 9.56 -0.80
N LYS A 514 -27.86 10.18 -1.88
CA LYS A 514 -26.66 9.72 -2.62
C LYS A 514 -25.39 10.19 -1.91
N ILE A 515 -24.58 9.24 -1.46
CA ILE A 515 -23.30 9.52 -0.81
C ILE A 515 -22.26 9.93 -1.86
N ARG A 516 -21.65 11.09 -1.65
CA ARG A 516 -20.65 11.76 -2.48
C ARG A 516 -19.48 12.23 -1.60
N PRO A 517 -18.33 12.55 -2.20
CA PRO A 517 -17.15 12.99 -1.45
C PRO A 517 -17.35 14.19 -0.51
N TRP A 518 -18.21 15.14 -0.85
CA TRP A 518 -18.43 16.36 -0.07
C TRP A 518 -19.56 16.26 0.97
N ASN A 519 -20.46 15.28 0.85
CA ASN A 519 -21.67 15.17 1.70
C ASN A 519 -21.68 13.93 2.60
N TYR A 520 -20.63 13.08 2.55
CA TYR A 520 -20.65 11.77 3.20
C TYR A 520 -20.87 11.83 4.72
N HIS A 521 -20.34 12.86 5.38
CA HIS A 521 -20.46 13.06 6.83
C HIS A 521 -21.91 13.30 7.27
N LYS A 522 -22.77 13.85 6.39
CA LYS A 522 -24.20 14.02 6.65
C LYS A 522 -24.97 12.70 6.50
N LEU A 523 -24.58 11.87 5.53
CA LEU A 523 -25.36 10.71 5.09
C LEU A 523 -24.93 9.37 5.71
N ILE A 524 -23.83 9.36 6.48
CA ILE A 524 -23.29 8.18 7.14
C ILE A 524 -23.26 8.46 8.64
N ASN A 525 -23.86 7.56 9.43
CA ASN A 525 -23.62 7.54 10.87
C ASN A 525 -22.24 6.91 11.09
N MET A 526 -21.23 7.76 11.31
CA MET A 526 -19.84 7.34 11.41
C MET A 526 -19.61 6.48 12.66
N ASP A 527 -20.28 6.78 13.76
CA ASP A 527 -20.07 6.09 15.03
C ASP A 527 -20.69 4.70 15.00
N GLU A 528 -21.96 4.57 14.60
CA GLU A 528 -22.56 3.24 14.42
C GLU A 528 -21.84 2.39 13.36
N THR A 529 -21.28 3.04 12.33
CA THR A 529 -20.49 2.33 11.31
C THR A 529 -19.17 1.82 11.88
N ARG A 530 -18.51 2.60 12.75
CA ARG A 530 -17.29 2.17 13.47
C ARG A 530 -17.59 1.02 14.42
N ASP A 531 -18.68 1.10 15.18
CA ASP A 531 -19.11 0.04 16.10
C ASP A 531 -19.43 -1.25 15.35
N ALA A 532 -20.16 -1.14 14.25
CA ALA A 532 -20.44 -2.28 13.38
C ALA A 532 -19.17 -2.88 12.77
N PHE A 533 -18.18 -2.05 12.44
CA PHE A 533 -16.88 -2.53 11.97
C PHE A 533 -16.12 -3.30 13.06
N ILE A 534 -15.97 -2.71 14.24
CA ILE A 534 -15.30 -3.34 15.40
C ILE A 534 -15.97 -4.67 15.74
N THR A 535 -17.31 -4.68 15.84
CA THR A 535 -18.09 -5.87 16.22
C THR A 535 -17.92 -7.02 15.22
N ASN A 536 -17.79 -6.69 13.92
CA ASN A 536 -17.55 -7.68 12.88
C ASN A 536 -16.08 -8.15 12.80
N LEU A 537 -15.15 -7.34 13.32
CA LEU A 537 -13.73 -7.64 13.36
C LEU A 537 -13.39 -8.57 14.54
N ILE A 538 -14.00 -8.32 15.70
CA ILE A 538 -13.73 -9.07 16.93
C ILE A 538 -14.44 -10.43 16.89
N GLY A 539 -13.67 -11.49 17.12
CA GLY A 539 -14.17 -12.86 17.24
C GLY A 539 -15.00 -13.08 18.51
N ASN A 540 -15.78 -14.16 18.53
CA ASN A 540 -16.48 -14.57 19.74
C ASN A 540 -15.55 -15.41 20.62
N ASP A 541 -15.81 -15.38 21.92
CA ASP A 541 -15.11 -16.22 22.89
C ASP A 541 -15.45 -17.71 22.69
N ILE A 542 -14.49 -18.60 22.96
CA ILE A 542 -14.65 -20.05 22.77
C ILE A 542 -15.43 -20.73 23.90
N ILE A 543 -15.47 -20.10 25.08
CA ILE A 543 -16.21 -20.53 26.27
C ILE A 543 -17.56 -19.82 26.29
N LEU A 544 -17.55 -18.49 26.16
CA LEU A 544 -18.75 -17.66 26.13
C LEU A 544 -19.15 -17.36 24.68
N LEU A 545 -19.83 -18.31 24.03
CA LEU A 545 -20.11 -18.29 22.58
C LEU A 545 -20.82 -17.02 22.05
N ASN A 546 -21.53 -16.30 22.92
CA ASN A 546 -22.26 -15.06 22.58
C ASN A 546 -21.49 -13.78 22.92
N GLU A 547 -20.35 -13.88 23.62
CA GLU A 547 -19.54 -12.74 24.03
C GLU A 547 -18.37 -12.52 23.09
N LYS A 548 -17.94 -11.26 22.99
CA LYS A 548 -16.76 -10.85 22.21
C LYS A 548 -15.51 -10.97 23.07
N VAL A 549 -14.40 -11.35 22.44
CA VAL A 549 -13.09 -11.39 23.13
C VAL A 549 -12.59 -9.97 23.44
N LEU A 550 -11.85 -9.83 24.53
CA LEU A 550 -11.18 -8.58 24.87
C LEU A 550 -9.96 -8.34 23.95
N PRO A 551 -9.61 -7.07 23.68
CA PRO A 551 -8.34 -6.71 23.05
C PRO A 551 -7.15 -7.27 23.84
N LYS A 552 -6.07 -7.66 23.17
CA LYS A 552 -4.83 -8.09 23.87
C LYS A 552 -4.21 -7.00 24.75
N ARG A 553 -4.51 -5.74 24.45
CA ARG A 553 -4.07 -4.54 25.19
C ARG A 553 -5.08 -4.08 26.24
N SER A 554 -6.17 -4.82 26.46
CA SER A 554 -7.08 -4.57 27.58
C SER A 554 -6.30 -4.60 28.90
N LEU A 555 -6.60 -3.68 29.82
CA LEU A 555 -5.98 -3.64 31.15
C LEU A 555 -6.31 -4.93 31.90
N ILE A 556 -7.58 -5.34 31.84
CA ILE A 556 -8.05 -6.60 32.44
C ILE A 556 -7.31 -7.79 31.83
N TYR A 557 -7.18 -7.84 30.50
CA TYR A 557 -6.50 -8.95 29.84
C TYR A 557 -5.02 -9.02 30.21
N GLU A 558 -4.29 -7.89 30.15
CA GLU A 558 -2.87 -7.82 30.52
C GLU A 558 -2.66 -8.25 31.98
N GLU A 559 -3.51 -7.79 32.91
CA GLU A 559 -3.43 -8.16 34.32
C GLU A 559 -3.74 -9.65 34.55
N VAL A 560 -4.77 -10.21 33.92
CA VAL A 560 -5.11 -11.64 34.04
C VAL A 560 -3.99 -12.52 33.49
N MET A 561 -3.39 -12.15 32.36
CA MET A 561 -2.24 -12.88 31.80
C MET A 561 -1.03 -12.83 32.73
N LEU A 562 -0.76 -11.66 33.30
CA LEU A 562 0.32 -11.50 34.28
C LEU A 562 0.08 -12.32 35.55
N GLN A 563 -1.12 -12.26 36.12
CA GLN A 563 -1.51 -13.08 37.29
C GLN A 563 -1.36 -14.57 37.01
N ASN A 564 -1.75 -15.04 35.82
CA ASN A 564 -1.59 -16.43 35.40
C ASN A 564 -0.11 -16.86 35.31
N GLU A 565 0.77 -15.98 34.84
CA GLU A 565 2.22 -16.22 34.85
C GLU A 565 2.77 -16.25 36.28
N LEU A 566 2.48 -15.22 37.08
CA LEU A 566 2.96 -15.10 38.46
C LEU A 566 2.52 -16.27 39.35
N THR A 567 1.31 -16.80 39.15
CA THR A 567 0.78 -17.95 39.91
C THR A 567 1.60 -19.23 39.71
N ARG A 568 2.31 -19.35 38.57
CA ARG A 568 3.13 -20.52 38.24
C ARG A 568 4.57 -20.39 38.75
N ILE A 569 4.97 -19.21 39.22
CA ILE A 569 6.32 -18.96 39.69
C ILE A 569 6.52 -19.59 41.06
N LYS A 570 7.69 -20.22 41.21
CA LYS A 570 8.16 -20.73 42.49
C LYS A 570 9.53 -20.17 42.78
N TYR A 571 9.76 -19.79 44.03
CA TYR A 571 11.06 -19.35 44.50
C TYR A 571 11.56 -20.28 45.60
N LYS A 572 12.88 -20.32 45.76
CA LYS A 572 13.58 -21.06 46.80
C LYS A 572 14.10 -20.06 47.83
N ASP A 573 13.80 -20.30 49.11
CA ASP A 573 14.33 -19.49 50.21
C ASP A 573 15.76 -19.91 50.58
N LYS A 574 16.42 -19.12 51.43
CA LYS A 574 17.78 -19.42 51.92
C LYS A 574 17.90 -20.73 52.72
N TYR A 575 16.78 -21.29 53.18
CA TYR A 575 16.70 -22.58 53.87
C TYR A 575 16.45 -23.74 52.91
N GLY A 576 16.36 -23.45 51.60
CA GLY A 576 16.17 -24.42 50.55
C GLY A 576 14.73 -24.89 50.34
N LYS A 577 13.74 -24.26 51.00
CA LYS A 577 12.32 -24.58 50.79
C LYS A 577 11.78 -23.84 49.57
N ILE A 578 10.91 -24.52 48.83
CA ILE A 578 10.27 -24.00 47.63
C ILE A 578 8.87 -23.49 47.99
N HIS A 579 8.58 -22.25 47.61
CA HIS A 579 7.33 -21.57 47.88
C HIS A 579 6.70 -21.07 46.58
N PHE A 580 5.37 -20.99 46.58
CA PHE A 580 4.61 -20.26 45.56
C PHE A 580 4.35 -18.84 46.03
N PHE A 581 4.06 -17.93 45.10
CA PHE A 581 3.56 -16.61 45.48
C PHE A 581 2.10 -16.71 45.94
N ASP A 582 1.84 -16.21 47.15
CA ASP A 582 0.48 -16.02 47.65
C ASP A 582 -0.18 -14.80 46.98
N SER A 583 -1.45 -14.55 47.31
CA SER A 583 -2.23 -13.49 46.66
C SER A 583 -1.71 -12.09 47.00
N GLU A 584 -1.25 -11.87 48.24
CA GLU A 584 -0.76 -10.57 48.70
C GLU A 584 0.55 -10.22 48.02
N LEU A 585 1.50 -11.15 48.00
CA LEU A 585 2.78 -10.98 47.32
C LEU A 585 2.63 -10.75 45.82
N ARG A 586 1.69 -11.44 45.14
CA ARG A 586 1.42 -11.18 43.72
C ARG A 586 0.91 -9.76 43.48
N GLN A 587 0.02 -9.26 44.33
CA GLN A 587 -0.48 -7.89 44.25
C GLN A 587 0.61 -6.86 44.51
N GLU A 588 1.49 -7.10 45.49
CA GLU A 588 2.65 -6.24 45.76
C GLU A 588 3.62 -6.20 44.57
N ILE A 589 3.93 -7.35 43.96
CA ILE A 589 4.76 -7.43 42.75
C ILE A 589 4.12 -6.64 41.62
N ILE A 590 2.82 -6.79 41.38
CA ILE A 590 2.11 -6.05 40.33
C ILE A 590 2.21 -4.54 40.56
N ASN A 591 1.86 -4.07 41.75
CA ASN A 591 1.80 -2.65 42.05
C ASN A 591 3.18 -1.99 42.12
N ASN A 592 4.18 -2.65 42.70
CA ASN A 592 5.47 -2.04 42.96
C ASN A 592 6.50 -2.28 41.86
N LEU A 593 6.36 -3.34 41.06
CA LEU A 593 7.31 -3.71 40.01
C LEU A 593 6.75 -3.53 38.60
N PHE A 594 5.50 -3.94 38.34
CA PHE A 594 4.95 -3.90 36.96
C PHE A 594 4.25 -2.57 36.62
N LYS A 595 3.58 -1.92 37.58
CA LYS A 595 2.98 -0.58 37.39
C LYS A 595 3.97 0.58 37.44
N THR A 596 5.21 0.31 37.85
CA THR A 596 6.29 1.29 37.96
C THR A 596 7.32 1.14 36.85
N ASN A 597 7.32 0.01 36.14
CA ASN A 597 8.30 -0.32 35.13
C ASN A 597 7.64 -0.65 33.81
N SER A 598 7.96 0.14 32.79
CA SER A 598 7.46 -0.05 31.42
C SER A 598 8.18 -1.18 30.68
N LYS A 599 9.34 -1.64 31.17
CA LYS A 599 10.14 -2.71 30.55
C LYS A 599 9.68 -4.09 31.00
N ARG A 600 10.00 -5.11 30.20
CA ARG A 600 9.81 -6.52 30.59
C ARG A 600 10.60 -6.84 31.85
N VAL A 601 9.95 -7.45 32.82
CA VAL A 601 10.56 -7.84 34.09
C VAL A 601 11.34 -9.15 33.88
N SER A 602 12.65 -9.11 34.06
CA SER A 602 13.52 -10.28 33.96
C SER A 602 13.48 -11.15 35.22
N SER A 603 13.91 -12.42 35.11
CA SER A 603 14.08 -13.29 36.27
C SER A 603 15.01 -12.66 37.33
N ALA A 604 16.02 -11.90 36.89
CA ALA A 604 16.95 -11.21 37.78
C ALA A 604 16.30 -10.01 38.49
N MET A 605 15.50 -9.22 37.78
CA MET A 605 14.77 -8.08 38.36
C MET A 605 13.73 -8.54 39.38
N LEU A 606 13.00 -9.63 39.06
CA LEU A 606 12.05 -10.21 39.98
C LEU A 606 12.73 -10.79 41.22
N LEU A 607 13.87 -11.48 41.08
CA LEU A 607 14.62 -11.98 42.22
C LEU A 607 15.17 -10.84 43.09
N ALA A 608 15.76 -9.81 42.48
CA ALA A 608 16.23 -8.62 43.20
C ALA A 608 15.11 -7.89 43.94
N TYR A 609 13.89 -7.87 43.37
CA TYR A 609 12.73 -7.31 44.04
C TYR A 609 12.39 -8.13 45.31
N LEU A 610 12.32 -9.46 45.19
CA LEU A 610 12.04 -10.36 46.31
C LEU A 610 13.11 -10.26 47.41
N GLU A 611 14.39 -10.12 47.04
CA GLU A 611 15.49 -10.00 48.01
C GLU A 611 15.48 -8.69 48.79
N ASN A 612 15.21 -7.56 48.12
CA ASN A 612 15.40 -6.22 48.69
C ASN A 612 14.14 -5.63 49.30
N PHE A 613 12.96 -6.01 48.79
CA PHE A 613 11.69 -5.36 49.14
C PHE A 613 10.71 -6.29 49.85
N THR A 614 11.08 -7.57 50.07
CA THR A 614 10.27 -8.52 50.84
C THR A 614 11.11 -9.20 51.93
N ASN A 615 10.47 -9.67 53.01
CA ASN A 615 11.15 -10.42 54.08
C ASN A 615 11.33 -11.91 53.76
N LEU A 616 11.15 -12.33 52.51
CA LEU A 616 11.04 -13.74 52.10
C LEU A 616 12.37 -14.45 51.93
N GLN A 617 13.49 -13.70 51.89
CA GLN A 617 14.85 -14.25 51.76
C GLN A 617 14.97 -15.23 50.59
N ALA A 618 14.35 -14.86 49.45
CA ALA A 618 14.41 -15.61 48.21
C ALA A 618 15.84 -15.59 47.65
N VAL A 619 16.33 -16.74 47.18
CA VAL A 619 17.70 -16.89 46.63
C VAL A 619 17.68 -17.31 45.16
N GLU A 620 16.60 -17.94 44.72
CA GLU A 620 16.48 -18.42 43.35
C GLU A 620 15.02 -18.54 42.91
N ILE A 621 14.74 -18.23 41.65
CA ILE A 621 13.48 -18.60 40.98
C ILE A 621 13.68 -19.98 40.35
N VAL A 622 12.95 -20.98 40.84
CA VAL A 622 13.14 -22.39 40.45
C VAL A 622 12.17 -22.87 39.38
N SER A 623 11.06 -22.16 39.15
CA SER A 623 10.12 -22.46 38.07
C SER A 623 9.26 -21.26 37.72
N GLY A 624 8.66 -21.29 36.52
CA GLY A 624 7.71 -20.27 36.04
C GLY A 624 8.34 -19.25 35.07
N ILE A 625 9.64 -18.98 35.21
CA ILE A 625 10.44 -18.16 34.28
C ILE A 625 11.80 -18.85 34.09
N GLU A 626 12.29 -18.92 32.86
CA GLU A 626 13.62 -19.47 32.57
C GLU A 626 14.72 -18.49 33.03
N LYS A 627 15.82 -19.02 33.56
CA LYS A 627 16.92 -18.21 34.08
C LYS A 627 17.53 -17.35 32.96
N GLY A 628 17.59 -16.04 33.19
CA GLY A 628 18.11 -15.07 32.21
C GLY A 628 17.09 -14.64 31.16
N LYS A 629 15.84 -15.10 31.25
CA LYS A 629 14.72 -14.62 30.44
C LYS A 629 13.78 -13.72 31.25
N SER A 630 12.88 -13.06 30.55
CA SER A 630 11.84 -12.20 31.11
C SER A 630 10.48 -12.85 31.07
N LEU A 631 9.58 -12.35 31.93
CA LEU A 631 8.15 -12.66 31.81
C LEU A 631 7.65 -12.24 30.43
N ASN A 632 6.70 -13.01 29.89
CA ASN A 632 6.10 -12.68 28.59
C ASN A 632 5.05 -11.58 28.76
N SER A 633 4.33 -11.60 29.88
CA SER A 633 3.30 -10.63 30.22
C SER A 633 3.91 -9.31 30.73
N THR A 634 3.33 -8.20 30.30
CA THR A 634 3.65 -6.85 30.77
C THR A 634 2.36 -6.05 30.95
N LEU A 635 2.40 -5.02 31.80
CA LEU A 635 1.32 -4.03 31.92
C LEU A 635 1.64 -2.82 31.03
N LYS A 636 1.88 -3.09 29.74
CA LYS A 636 2.31 -2.04 28.80
C LYS A 636 1.25 -0.96 28.71
N THR A 637 -0.02 -1.35 28.54
CA THR A 637 -1.10 -0.40 28.34
C THR A 637 -1.32 0.47 29.58
N TYR A 638 -1.17 -0.10 30.78
CA TYR A 638 -1.22 0.65 32.02
C TYR A 638 -0.10 1.71 32.07
N ASN A 639 1.14 1.31 31.79
CA ASN A 639 2.29 2.22 31.84
C ASN A 639 2.22 3.31 30.76
N ASP A 640 1.73 2.98 29.56
CA ASP A 640 1.50 3.95 28.48
C ASP A 640 0.42 4.97 28.91
N LEU A 641 -0.71 4.51 29.45
CA LEU A 641 -1.81 5.37 29.89
C LEU A 641 -1.47 6.19 31.15
N LYS A 642 -0.56 5.71 32.00
CA LYS A 642 -0.07 6.42 33.19
C LYS A 642 0.69 7.71 32.83
N THR A 643 1.14 7.86 31.58
CA THR A 643 1.71 9.12 31.08
C THR A 643 0.64 10.19 30.79
N ILE A 644 -0.63 9.79 30.67
CA ILE A 644 -1.76 10.64 30.27
C ILE A 644 -2.75 10.83 31.44
N PHE A 645 -3.05 9.75 32.18
CA PHE A 645 -4.01 9.71 33.27
C PHE A 645 -3.31 9.46 34.61
N SER A 646 -3.93 9.90 35.71
CA SER A 646 -3.44 9.62 37.07
C SER A 646 -3.62 8.16 37.45
N GLU A 647 -2.75 7.64 38.31
CA GLU A 647 -2.83 6.26 38.82
C GLU A 647 -4.18 6.00 39.52
N ASP A 648 -4.66 6.95 40.31
CA ASP A 648 -5.98 6.87 40.96
C ASP A 648 -7.14 6.67 39.98
N LEU A 649 -7.01 7.16 38.75
CA LEU A 649 -8.03 6.98 37.71
C LEU A 649 -7.93 5.60 37.08
N LEU A 650 -6.70 5.16 36.79
CA LEU A 650 -6.44 3.85 36.17
C LEU A 650 -6.77 2.69 37.09
N ASP A 651 -6.54 2.85 38.39
CA ASP A 651 -6.82 1.85 39.43
C ASP A 651 -8.26 1.89 39.94
N SER A 652 -9.07 2.84 39.47
CA SER A 652 -10.47 2.98 39.89
C SER A 652 -11.37 1.99 39.15
N GLU A 653 -12.03 1.11 39.91
CA GLU A 653 -13.07 0.20 39.40
C GLU A 653 -14.23 0.96 38.72
N ILE A 654 -14.49 2.21 39.11
CA ILE A 654 -15.58 3.02 38.56
C ILE A 654 -15.33 3.35 37.09
N TYR A 655 -14.08 3.60 36.69
CA TYR A 655 -13.71 4.01 35.33
C TYR A 655 -13.22 2.86 34.45
N GLN A 656 -13.14 1.64 35.00
CA GLN A 656 -12.59 0.49 34.29
C GLN A 656 -13.33 0.21 32.97
N LYS A 657 -14.66 0.34 32.96
CA LYS A 657 -15.46 0.10 31.76
C LYS A 657 -15.19 1.13 30.66
N GLU A 658 -15.09 2.40 31.02
CA GLU A 658 -14.77 3.49 30.10
C GLU A 658 -13.34 3.35 29.54
N LEU A 659 -12.37 2.99 30.40
CA LEU A 659 -10.99 2.75 29.99
C LEU A 659 -10.90 1.58 29.00
N GLU A 660 -11.60 0.47 29.27
CA GLU A 660 -11.66 -0.68 28.36
C GLU A 660 -12.30 -0.32 27.01
N GLU A 661 -13.35 0.50 26.99
CA GLU A 661 -13.93 0.96 25.73
C GLU A 661 -12.98 1.89 24.96
N ILE A 662 -12.26 2.79 25.64
CA ILE A 662 -11.21 3.62 25.04
C ILE A 662 -10.14 2.74 24.40
N ILE A 663 -9.62 1.75 25.13
CA ILE A 663 -8.58 0.83 24.65
C ILE A 663 -9.08 0.02 23.45
N LYS A 664 -10.33 -0.45 23.50
CA LYS A 664 -10.97 -1.17 22.38
C LYS A 664 -11.03 -0.30 21.12
N VAL A 665 -11.39 0.97 21.25
CA VAL A 665 -11.43 1.92 20.13
C VAL A 665 -10.02 2.20 19.60
N ILE A 666 -9.06 2.47 20.49
CA ILE A 666 -7.65 2.71 20.12
C ILE A 666 -7.09 1.51 19.37
N THR A 667 -7.26 0.29 19.89
CA THR A 667 -6.73 -0.95 19.30
C THR A 667 -7.19 -1.17 17.85
N VAL A 668 -8.36 -0.66 17.47
CA VAL A 668 -8.90 -0.86 16.12
C VAL A 668 -8.56 0.29 15.17
N PHE A 669 -8.40 1.52 15.66
CA PHE A 669 -8.32 2.72 14.81
C PHE A 669 -6.99 3.48 14.85
N VAL A 670 -6.15 3.20 15.84
CA VAL A 670 -4.83 3.82 16.06
C VAL A 670 -3.79 2.73 15.92
#